data_AF-A0A9D4X4T6-F1
#
_entry.id   AF-A0A9D4X4T6-F1
#
_cell.length_a   1.000
_cell.length_b   1.000
_cell.length_c   1.000
_cell.angle_alpha   90.00
_cell.angle_beta   90.00
_cell.angle_gamma   90.00
#
_symmetry.space_group_name_H-M   'P 1'
#
loop_
_entity.id
_entity.type
_entity.pdbx_description
1 polymer ?
#
loop_
_entity_poly.entity_id
_entity_poly.type
_entity_poly.pdbx_seq_one_letter_code
_entity_poly.pdbx_strand_id
1 'polypeptide(L)'
;MQPRVQELEKLLKLNSKNDDFRVLGIWGMGGVGKTTHATVLYDRISYQFDARCFISNTSKLYMEGGVVAVQKQILRQTLDERNLDSYDTCEIAGIMLNRLHSSIKVLLVLDNVDQLEQLQELGITPNLLWSGSRIIITTRDEHILRVYGADTVHKVPMLNSNDACELFRTRAFKGEDQSSDCVELIPEILKYAQNLPLAIKVIGSFLCTRDATQWRDALDRLKNNPDSKIMDVLQMSVDGLQHQEKEIFLHIACFFKGEREVYVNRILDACGLHPHIGIQRILEKSLITIKNQEIHMHDMLQKLGKKIVRHRFPEEPGSWSRLWQYHDFYQVLTTETGTINVKAIVLDQKESFSKCRAEGFSKMRNLALLILYHNNFSGNLDFLSNNLRYLLWHGCPFTSLPSNFEPYYLVELNMPHSSIQRLWEGRKELPNLKRMDLSNTKYLIETPKFFWTPKLERLDFTGCTNLIQVHPSIGHLTELVFLCLQNCSSLVDLDFGSVSRLSSLRVLRLSGCTKLEKTPDFNGASNLEYLDMDECTTLSKVHESIGDLTKLKFLSLRNCTNLVEMPDRIKRMVSLVTLDFYGCSSLTILPSIDHMSSLISLDLSFCNLHEVPNTIKWLCTLERLNLQGNKLRSLPDCFYFLANLAYVNLSHCHELKTIELGLPRKSVSGGKYFNIAAGSRDHRSGLYIFDCPKFTVKSKNQSVECSWLQRLLLSPRHFRGGFDIVVPCDWKNTVFPASSCIPRWFNHQFDGGSIVRIVDFDEFDKKFGFAFCVAFEVSNHLGNSGSPQDSFSSTLPHPLYLSFESEHTEERFDMPLNLELHKIDGCKYLWLIYISREHCHFLKTGAHITFKACPGLLINKWGVRLVTKNLMKSYPDSSFLEHLPDTDAPQLFFDYVQKTSIRSGTKIQLPYNWLVTEKEEVENSGAKSKETDLSNLGL
;
A
#
# COMPACT_ATOMS: atom_id res chain seq x y z
N MET A 1 -39.96 3.13 -2.56
CA MET A 1 -39.78 4.61 -2.37
C MET A 1 -40.10 5.09 -0.93
N GLN A 2 -41.13 4.55 -0.25
CA GLN A 2 -41.53 4.99 1.11
C GLN A 2 -40.42 5.00 2.18
N PRO A 3 -39.50 4.01 2.29
CA PRO A 3 -38.47 4.02 3.33
C PRO A 3 -37.46 5.16 3.18
N ARG A 4 -37.10 5.53 1.95
CA ARG A 4 -36.12 6.58 1.64
C ARG A 4 -36.64 7.97 2.00
N VAL A 5 -37.93 8.22 1.78
CA VAL A 5 -38.56 9.51 2.12
C VAL A 5 -38.75 9.65 3.63
N GLN A 6 -39.03 8.54 4.34
CA GLN A 6 -39.06 8.54 5.81
C GLN A 6 -37.70 8.91 6.42
N GLU A 7 -36.60 8.52 5.79
CA GLU A 7 -35.26 8.91 6.23
C GLU A 7 -35.04 10.43 6.07
N LEU A 8 -35.43 11.00 4.93
CA LEU A 8 -35.34 12.46 4.71
C LEU A 8 -36.21 13.26 5.69
N GLU A 9 -37.42 12.76 5.98
CA GLU A 9 -38.32 13.35 6.98
C GLU A 9 -37.69 13.38 8.38
N LYS A 10 -36.96 12.31 8.76
CA LYS A 10 -36.20 12.27 10.03
C LYS A 10 -35.09 13.31 10.06
N LEU A 11 -34.38 13.55 8.95
CA LEU A 11 -33.30 14.56 8.87
C LEU A 11 -33.82 15.98 9.09
N LEU A 12 -35.06 16.26 8.68
CA LEU A 12 -35.72 17.55 8.91
C LEU A 12 -36.14 17.79 10.36
N LYS A 13 -36.15 16.75 11.22
CA LYS A 13 -36.48 16.83 12.65
C LYS A 13 -37.74 17.66 12.95
N LEU A 14 -38.84 17.37 12.26
CA LEU A 14 -40.08 18.15 12.35
C LEU A 14 -40.71 18.18 13.77
N ASN A 15 -40.39 17.20 14.64
CA ASN A 15 -40.94 17.04 15.99
C ASN A 15 -39.87 17.19 17.11
N SER A 16 -38.78 17.89 16.83
CA SER A 16 -37.69 18.12 17.79
C SER A 16 -38.09 19.12 18.88
N LYS A 17 -37.63 18.90 20.13
CA LYS A 17 -37.85 19.86 21.25
C LYS A 17 -37.21 21.24 21.00
N ASN A 18 -36.19 21.30 20.14
CA ASN A 18 -35.67 22.53 19.57
C ASN A 18 -36.25 22.66 18.15
N ASP A 19 -37.30 23.46 17.98
CA ASP A 19 -37.91 23.72 16.66
C ASP A 19 -37.05 24.75 15.90
N ASP A 20 -35.77 24.47 15.71
CA ASP A 20 -34.82 25.33 15.02
C ASP A 20 -35.11 25.43 13.52
N PHE A 21 -34.56 26.45 12.85
CA PHE A 21 -34.52 26.51 11.39
C PHE A 21 -33.58 25.41 10.84
N ARG A 22 -33.91 24.81 9.69
CA ARG A 22 -33.03 23.81 9.03
C ARG A 22 -33.03 23.85 7.51
N VAL A 23 -31.86 23.61 6.94
CA VAL A 23 -31.60 23.36 5.52
C VAL A 23 -31.22 21.90 5.29
N LEU A 24 -31.98 21.22 4.43
CA LEU A 24 -31.67 19.90 3.91
C LEU A 24 -31.20 20.01 2.46
N GLY A 25 -29.94 19.67 2.21
CA GLY A 25 -29.40 19.49 0.88
C GLY A 25 -29.60 18.07 0.36
N ILE A 26 -30.18 17.91 -0.83
CA ILE A 26 -30.31 16.63 -1.54
C ILE A 26 -29.36 16.64 -2.74
N TRP A 27 -28.33 15.81 -2.68
CA TRP A 27 -27.24 15.80 -3.64
C TRP A 27 -27.08 14.44 -4.35
N GLY A 28 -26.54 14.43 -5.56
CA GLY A 28 -26.27 13.21 -6.32
C GLY A 28 -26.21 13.42 -7.82
N MET A 29 -25.85 12.35 -8.54
CA MET A 29 -25.70 12.33 -10.00
C MET A 29 -26.99 12.74 -10.74
N GLY A 30 -26.86 13.26 -11.97
CA GLY A 30 -27.99 13.47 -12.87
C GLY A 30 -28.83 12.19 -13.05
N GLY A 31 -30.16 12.30 -13.01
CA GLY A 31 -31.06 11.15 -13.22
C GLY A 31 -31.22 10.18 -12.05
N VAL A 32 -30.59 10.42 -10.89
CA VAL A 32 -30.73 9.57 -9.68
C VAL A 32 -32.07 9.74 -8.94
N GLY A 33 -32.87 10.75 -9.30
CA GLY A 33 -34.20 10.96 -8.74
C GLY A 33 -34.29 11.99 -7.59
N LYS A 34 -33.36 12.95 -7.51
CA LYS A 34 -33.37 14.04 -6.50
C LYS A 34 -34.70 14.80 -6.48
N THR A 35 -35.13 15.32 -7.63
CA THR A 35 -36.41 16.02 -7.80
C THR A 35 -37.57 15.15 -7.30
N THR A 36 -37.58 13.86 -7.60
CA THR A 36 -38.62 12.93 -7.14
C THR A 36 -38.62 12.78 -5.61
N HIS A 37 -37.45 12.71 -4.97
CA HIS A 37 -37.37 12.66 -3.50
C HIS A 37 -37.88 13.97 -2.89
N ALA A 38 -37.51 15.12 -3.45
CA ALA A 38 -37.98 16.42 -3.00
C ALA A 38 -39.50 16.59 -3.17
N THR A 39 -40.07 16.18 -4.31
CA THR A 39 -41.51 16.23 -4.57
C THR A 39 -42.29 15.36 -3.58
N VAL A 40 -41.91 14.09 -3.43
CA VAL A 40 -42.65 13.18 -2.53
C VAL A 40 -42.51 13.60 -1.07
N LEU A 41 -41.35 14.15 -0.68
CA LEU A 41 -41.16 14.72 0.64
C LEU A 41 -42.04 15.95 0.85
N TYR A 42 -42.06 16.88 -0.10
CA TYR A 42 -42.90 18.07 -0.06
C TYR A 42 -44.39 17.74 0.08
N ASP A 43 -44.90 16.84 -0.76
CA ASP A 43 -46.30 16.40 -0.70
C ASP A 43 -46.67 15.83 0.67
N ARG A 44 -45.73 15.15 1.32
CA ARG A 44 -45.93 14.49 2.61
C ARG A 44 -45.82 15.41 3.83
N ILE A 45 -45.09 16.52 3.75
CA ILE A 45 -44.84 17.38 4.92
C ILE A 45 -45.44 18.78 4.77
N SER A 46 -45.82 19.20 3.56
CA SER A 46 -46.21 20.59 3.30
C SER A 46 -47.44 21.07 4.06
N TYR A 47 -48.34 20.17 4.48
CA TYR A 47 -49.51 20.52 5.29
C TYR A 47 -49.16 20.90 6.74
N GLN A 48 -47.92 20.64 7.19
CA GLN A 48 -47.45 20.97 8.54
C GLN A 48 -46.86 22.39 8.64
N PHE A 49 -46.92 23.17 7.56
CA PHE A 49 -46.33 24.50 7.43
C PHE A 49 -47.42 25.51 7.05
N ASP A 50 -47.29 26.72 7.59
CA ASP A 50 -48.25 27.81 7.36
C ASP A 50 -48.14 28.36 5.94
N ALA A 51 -46.92 28.39 5.39
CA ALA A 51 -46.63 28.81 4.03
C ALA A 51 -45.68 27.84 3.33
N ARG A 52 -45.87 27.65 2.02
CA ARG A 52 -45.13 26.64 1.26
C ARG A 52 -44.83 27.09 -0.17
N CYS A 53 -43.64 26.78 -0.64
CA CYS A 53 -43.23 27.04 -2.01
C CYS A 53 -42.40 25.88 -2.57
N PHE A 54 -42.71 25.49 -3.81
CA PHE A 54 -41.92 24.55 -4.58
C PHE A 54 -41.53 25.19 -5.92
N ILE A 55 -40.23 25.38 -6.13
CA ILE A 55 -39.65 25.82 -7.39
C ILE A 55 -39.03 24.62 -8.08
N SER A 56 -39.65 24.18 -9.18
CA SER A 56 -39.29 22.94 -9.88
C SER A 56 -38.01 23.01 -10.70
N ASN A 57 -37.51 24.21 -11.03
CA ASN A 57 -36.20 24.40 -11.63
C ASN A 57 -35.69 25.81 -11.37
N THR A 58 -34.92 25.96 -10.29
CA THR A 58 -34.40 27.25 -9.82
C THR A 58 -33.43 27.85 -10.83
N SER A 59 -32.51 27.04 -11.37
CA SER A 59 -31.54 27.48 -12.39
C SER A 59 -32.23 28.06 -13.64
N LYS A 60 -33.26 27.39 -14.16
CA LYS A 60 -34.01 27.89 -15.32
C LYS A 60 -34.72 29.22 -15.03
N LEU A 61 -35.44 29.30 -13.91
CA LEU A 61 -36.18 30.51 -13.53
C LEU A 61 -35.23 31.70 -13.33
N TYR A 62 -34.08 31.46 -12.72
CA TYR A 62 -33.04 32.46 -12.52
C TYR A 62 -32.43 32.93 -13.84
N MET A 63 -32.16 32.02 -14.78
CA MET A 63 -31.67 32.42 -16.12
C MET A 63 -32.67 33.30 -16.89
N GLU A 64 -33.97 33.06 -16.73
CA GLU A 64 -35.02 33.79 -17.47
C GLU A 64 -35.31 35.18 -16.89
N GLY A 65 -35.14 35.40 -15.59
CA GLY A 65 -35.52 36.67 -14.96
C GLY A 65 -34.76 37.07 -13.69
N GLY A 66 -33.58 36.49 -13.47
CA GLY A 66 -32.70 36.75 -12.34
C GLY A 66 -33.31 36.39 -10.99
N VAL A 67 -32.71 36.93 -9.93
CA VAL A 67 -33.18 36.74 -8.55
C VAL A 67 -34.64 37.18 -8.35
N VAL A 68 -35.06 38.26 -9.02
CA VAL A 68 -36.41 38.84 -8.89
C VAL A 68 -37.48 37.85 -9.32
N ALA A 69 -37.26 37.09 -10.40
CA ALA A 69 -38.21 36.06 -10.84
C ALA A 69 -38.39 34.96 -9.79
N VAL A 70 -37.29 34.54 -9.15
CA VAL A 70 -37.32 33.55 -8.07
C VAL A 70 -38.06 34.09 -6.85
N GLN A 71 -37.74 35.31 -6.40
CA GLN A 71 -38.42 35.96 -5.28
C GLN A 71 -39.93 36.14 -5.52
N LYS A 72 -40.32 36.61 -6.72
CA LYS A 72 -41.73 36.73 -7.11
C LYS A 72 -42.46 35.38 -7.05
N GLN A 73 -41.82 34.30 -7.49
CA GLN A 73 -42.43 32.98 -7.43
C GLN A 73 -42.59 32.47 -6.00
N ILE A 74 -41.65 32.77 -5.11
CA ILE A 74 -41.78 32.47 -3.67
C ILE A 74 -42.99 33.20 -3.10
N LEU A 75 -43.05 34.53 -3.25
CA LEU A 75 -44.13 35.36 -2.72
C LEU A 75 -45.51 34.93 -3.23
N ARG A 76 -45.64 34.60 -4.52
CA ARG A 76 -46.89 34.09 -5.11
C ARG A 76 -47.38 32.81 -4.44
N GLN A 77 -46.48 31.87 -4.15
CA GLN A 77 -46.85 30.58 -3.58
C GLN A 77 -47.02 30.63 -2.05
N THR A 78 -46.23 31.44 -1.35
CA THR A 78 -46.27 31.52 0.12
C THR A 78 -47.35 32.45 0.64
N LEU A 79 -47.68 33.54 -0.08
CA LEU A 79 -48.55 34.61 0.40
C LEU A 79 -49.77 34.89 -0.51
N ASP A 80 -49.95 34.12 -1.60
CA ASP A 80 -50.97 34.35 -2.65
C ASP A 80 -50.98 35.80 -3.20
N GLU A 81 -49.80 36.45 -3.21
CA GLU A 81 -49.62 37.83 -3.66
C GLU A 81 -49.57 37.88 -5.20
N ARG A 82 -50.67 38.30 -5.84
CA ARG A 82 -50.81 38.24 -7.32
C ARG A 82 -50.30 39.49 -8.05
N ASN A 83 -50.27 40.64 -7.38
CA ASN A 83 -49.93 41.93 -7.98
C ASN A 83 -48.45 42.32 -7.77
N LEU A 84 -47.52 41.43 -8.12
CA LEU A 84 -46.07 41.66 -7.90
C LEU A 84 -45.37 42.41 -9.03
N ASP A 85 -46.05 42.64 -10.15
CA ASP A 85 -45.42 43.22 -11.36
C ASP A 85 -45.32 44.75 -11.33
N SER A 86 -46.00 45.40 -10.37
CA SER A 86 -45.93 46.84 -10.12
C SER A 86 -44.83 47.26 -9.15
N TYR A 87 -44.22 46.31 -8.43
CA TYR A 87 -43.22 46.59 -7.40
C TYR A 87 -41.79 46.57 -7.98
N ASP A 88 -40.94 47.45 -7.45
CA ASP A 88 -39.51 47.45 -7.78
C ASP A 88 -38.75 46.32 -7.08
N THR A 89 -37.48 46.12 -7.45
CA THR A 89 -36.63 45.06 -6.89
C THR A 89 -36.39 45.19 -5.38
N CYS A 90 -36.25 46.42 -4.88
CA CYS A 90 -36.02 46.68 -3.45
C CYS A 90 -37.28 46.44 -2.63
N GLU A 91 -38.45 46.83 -3.17
CA GLU A 91 -39.76 46.57 -2.59
C GLU A 91 -40.04 45.08 -2.48
N ILE A 92 -39.77 44.30 -3.54
CA ILE A 92 -39.94 42.84 -3.52
C ILE A 92 -39.06 42.19 -2.45
N ALA A 93 -37.78 42.57 -2.38
CA ALA A 93 -36.86 42.08 -1.36
C ALA A 93 -37.32 42.47 0.07
N GLY A 94 -37.81 43.69 0.24
CA GLY A 94 -38.36 44.19 1.51
C GLY A 94 -39.64 43.46 1.93
N ILE A 95 -40.56 43.18 1.00
CA ILE A 95 -41.78 42.40 1.26
C ILE A 95 -41.41 40.99 1.70
N MET A 96 -40.47 40.37 1.01
CA MET A 96 -39.97 39.04 1.33
C MET A 96 -39.32 39.00 2.72
N LEU A 97 -38.45 39.97 3.04
CA LEU A 97 -37.78 40.11 4.33
C LEU A 97 -38.73 40.48 5.49
N ASN A 98 -39.85 41.14 5.23
CA ASN A 98 -40.79 41.46 6.30
C ASN A 98 -41.78 40.32 6.56
N ARG A 99 -42.23 39.63 5.50
CA ARG A 99 -43.33 38.67 5.61
C ARG A 99 -42.93 37.21 5.79
N LEU A 100 -41.75 36.80 5.31
CA LEU A 100 -41.24 35.45 5.60
C LEU A 100 -40.59 35.35 7.01
N HIS A 101 -40.38 36.51 7.65
CA HIS A 101 -39.68 36.62 8.94
C HIS A 101 -40.64 36.81 10.12
N SER A 102 -41.90 37.16 9.85
CA SER A 102 -42.95 37.37 10.85
C SER A 102 -43.69 36.06 11.14
N SER A 103 -43.37 35.37 12.25
CA SER A 103 -44.20 34.35 12.94
C SER A 103 -44.92 33.27 12.11
N ILE A 104 -44.41 32.93 10.91
CA ILE A 104 -45.02 31.96 9.98
C ILE A 104 -44.00 30.84 9.73
N LYS A 105 -44.40 29.59 9.86
CA LYS A 105 -43.56 28.42 9.57
C LYS A 105 -43.53 28.17 8.06
N VAL A 106 -42.38 28.38 7.43
CA VAL A 106 -42.23 28.30 5.96
C VAL A 106 -41.56 27.00 5.53
N LEU A 107 -42.08 26.34 4.49
CA LEU A 107 -41.41 25.28 3.74
C LEU A 107 -41.02 25.77 2.34
N LEU A 108 -39.72 25.82 2.05
CA LEU A 108 -39.21 26.22 0.74
C LEU A 108 -38.44 25.08 0.08
N VAL A 109 -38.82 24.71 -1.15
CA VAL A 109 -38.09 23.73 -1.97
C VAL A 109 -37.52 24.39 -3.21
N LEU A 110 -36.20 24.39 -3.32
CA LEU A 110 -35.44 24.91 -4.45
C LEU A 110 -34.83 23.72 -5.22
N ASP A 111 -35.50 23.27 -6.28
CA ASP A 111 -35.03 22.16 -7.10
C ASP A 111 -34.03 22.64 -8.17
N ASN A 112 -33.02 21.81 -8.45
CA ASN A 112 -32.02 22.00 -9.51
C ASN A 112 -31.26 23.33 -9.43
N VAL A 113 -30.69 23.63 -8.27
CA VAL A 113 -29.73 24.72 -8.05
C VAL A 113 -28.36 24.30 -8.59
N ASP A 114 -27.74 25.12 -9.43
CA ASP A 114 -26.45 24.82 -10.07
C ASP A 114 -25.38 25.92 -9.94
N GLN A 115 -25.76 27.07 -9.36
CA GLN A 115 -24.86 28.19 -9.05
C GLN A 115 -25.11 28.67 -7.61
N LEU A 116 -24.06 29.14 -6.94
CA LEU A 116 -24.15 29.59 -5.54
C LEU A 116 -24.88 30.93 -5.42
N GLU A 117 -24.72 31.78 -6.43
CA GLU A 117 -25.32 33.11 -6.57
C GLU A 117 -26.85 33.04 -6.49
N GLN A 118 -27.44 31.97 -7.05
CA GLN A 118 -28.87 31.68 -6.99
C GLN A 118 -29.41 31.58 -5.56
N LEU A 119 -28.57 31.22 -4.58
CA LEU A 119 -28.95 31.12 -3.17
C LEU A 119 -28.57 32.37 -2.39
N GLN A 120 -27.38 32.94 -2.67
CA GLN A 120 -26.88 34.12 -1.97
C GLN A 120 -27.71 35.37 -2.27
N GLU A 121 -28.09 35.58 -3.52
CA GLU A 121 -28.86 36.77 -3.94
C GLU A 121 -30.30 36.73 -3.42
N LEU A 122 -30.85 35.55 -3.10
CA LEU A 122 -32.21 35.44 -2.55
C LEU A 122 -32.36 36.15 -1.20
N GLY A 123 -31.26 36.39 -0.48
CA GLY A 123 -31.29 37.05 0.84
C GLY A 123 -31.92 36.21 1.96
N ILE A 124 -32.24 34.94 1.69
CA ILE A 124 -32.76 34.01 2.69
C ILE A 124 -31.56 33.38 3.41
N THR A 125 -31.28 33.83 4.63
CA THR A 125 -30.25 33.24 5.48
C THR A 125 -30.86 32.53 6.70
N PRO A 126 -30.19 31.49 7.24
CA PRO A 126 -30.70 30.68 8.34
C PRO A 126 -31.16 31.47 9.58
N ASN A 127 -30.47 32.56 9.89
CA ASN A 127 -30.69 33.35 11.10
C ASN A 127 -31.93 34.24 11.03
N LEU A 128 -32.52 34.37 9.84
CA LEU A 128 -33.58 35.33 9.62
C LEU A 128 -34.98 34.67 9.62
N LEU A 129 -35.11 33.38 9.29
CA LEU A 129 -36.42 32.71 9.22
C LEU A 129 -36.97 32.33 10.61
N TRP A 130 -38.31 32.28 10.73
CA TRP A 130 -38.97 31.88 11.97
C TRP A 130 -38.65 30.43 12.36
N SER A 131 -38.58 30.18 13.67
CA SER A 131 -38.36 28.86 14.26
C SER A 131 -39.32 27.83 13.64
N GLY A 132 -38.79 26.68 13.24
CA GLY A 132 -39.54 25.60 12.60
C GLY A 132 -39.59 25.66 11.07
N SER A 133 -39.10 26.72 10.43
CA SER A 133 -39.02 26.79 8.97
C SER A 133 -38.00 25.79 8.41
N ARG A 134 -38.24 25.30 7.18
CA ARG A 134 -37.40 24.30 6.50
C ARG A 134 -37.11 24.72 5.06
N ILE A 135 -35.84 24.60 4.65
CA ILE A 135 -35.43 24.73 3.25
C ILE A 135 -34.93 23.38 2.75
N ILE A 136 -35.39 22.96 1.57
CA ILE A 136 -34.89 21.77 0.86
C ILE A 136 -34.26 22.25 -0.44
N ILE A 137 -32.98 21.99 -0.63
CA ILE A 137 -32.25 22.34 -1.85
C ILE A 137 -31.86 21.06 -2.56
N THR A 138 -32.18 20.93 -3.85
CA THR A 138 -31.62 19.84 -4.65
C THR A 138 -30.55 20.38 -5.59
N THR A 139 -29.43 19.67 -5.68
CA THR A 139 -28.32 20.06 -6.55
C THR A 139 -27.51 18.86 -7.00
N ARG A 140 -26.68 19.07 -8.03
CA ARG A 140 -25.67 18.12 -8.49
C ARG A 140 -24.29 18.44 -7.90
N ASP A 141 -24.11 19.62 -7.31
CA ASP A 141 -22.84 20.12 -6.79
C ASP A 141 -22.90 20.24 -5.27
N GLU A 142 -22.21 19.33 -4.56
CA GLU A 142 -22.16 19.30 -3.10
C GLU A 142 -21.57 20.59 -2.53
N HIS A 143 -20.65 21.23 -3.26
CA HIS A 143 -19.96 22.43 -2.81
C HIS A 143 -20.93 23.58 -2.54
N ILE A 144 -21.97 23.73 -3.36
CA ILE A 144 -23.00 24.76 -3.19
C ILE A 144 -23.68 24.61 -1.83
N LEU A 145 -24.02 23.38 -1.43
CA LEU A 145 -24.67 23.11 -0.14
C LEU A 145 -23.74 23.38 1.03
N ARG A 146 -22.46 23.01 0.91
CA ARG A 146 -21.46 23.25 1.96
C ARG A 146 -21.22 24.74 2.18
N VAL A 147 -21.05 25.51 1.10
CA VAL A 147 -20.80 26.96 1.18
C VAL A 147 -22.04 27.73 1.63
N TYR A 148 -23.23 27.34 1.19
CA TYR A 148 -24.48 27.94 1.66
C TYR A 148 -24.76 27.64 3.15
N GLY A 149 -24.12 26.61 3.72
CA GLY A 149 -24.28 26.24 5.12
C GLY A 149 -25.45 25.30 5.38
N ALA A 150 -25.66 24.29 4.52
CA ALA A 150 -26.71 23.30 4.74
C ALA A 150 -26.45 22.46 6.01
N ASP A 151 -27.44 22.37 6.92
CA ASP A 151 -27.31 21.62 8.18
C ASP A 151 -27.10 20.12 7.96
N THR A 152 -27.72 19.59 6.90
CA THR A 152 -27.62 18.18 6.54
C THR A 152 -27.56 18.04 5.02
N VAL A 153 -26.68 17.18 4.54
CA VAL A 153 -26.57 16.84 3.11
C VAL A 153 -26.82 15.36 2.94
N HIS A 154 -27.87 15.02 2.20
CA HIS A 154 -28.22 13.65 1.86
C HIS A 154 -27.80 13.32 0.43
N LYS A 155 -26.86 12.38 0.28
CA LYS A 155 -26.48 11.83 -1.02
C LYS A 155 -27.50 10.75 -1.44
N VAL A 156 -28.22 10.99 -2.54
CA VAL A 156 -29.21 10.03 -3.04
C VAL A 156 -28.51 8.79 -3.61
N PRO A 157 -28.78 7.59 -3.07
CA PRO A 157 -28.19 6.35 -3.58
C PRO A 157 -28.91 5.86 -4.85
N MET A 158 -28.22 5.03 -5.65
CA MET A 158 -28.84 4.29 -6.75
C MET A 158 -29.98 3.39 -6.25
N LEU A 159 -30.82 2.90 -7.17
CA LEU A 159 -31.83 1.91 -6.78
C LEU A 159 -31.15 0.60 -6.37
N ASN A 160 -31.74 -0.09 -5.38
CA ASN A 160 -31.40 -1.48 -5.14
C ASN A 160 -32.01 -2.33 -6.27
N SER A 161 -31.53 -3.56 -6.44
CA SER A 161 -31.96 -4.43 -7.53
C SER A 161 -33.47 -4.69 -7.56
N ASN A 162 -34.12 -4.74 -6.40
CA ASN A 162 -35.57 -5.00 -6.29
C ASN A 162 -36.38 -3.79 -6.77
N ASP A 163 -36.10 -2.59 -6.24
CA ASP A 163 -36.75 -1.34 -6.64
C ASP A 163 -36.48 -1.03 -8.13
N ALA A 164 -35.27 -1.34 -8.61
CA ALA A 164 -34.88 -1.16 -10.01
C ALA A 164 -35.70 -2.09 -10.94
N CYS A 165 -35.84 -3.35 -10.56
CA CYS A 165 -36.63 -4.34 -11.29
C CYS A 165 -38.12 -3.98 -11.31
N GLU A 166 -38.67 -3.57 -10.17
CA GLU A 166 -40.06 -3.11 -10.06
C GLU A 166 -40.31 -1.91 -10.97
N LEU A 167 -39.47 -0.87 -10.89
CA LEU A 167 -39.58 0.31 -11.74
C LEU A 167 -39.51 -0.04 -13.23
N PHE A 168 -38.60 -0.95 -13.61
CA PHE A 168 -38.49 -1.40 -14.99
C PHE A 168 -39.76 -2.11 -15.45
N ARG A 169 -40.28 -3.06 -14.65
CA ARG A 169 -41.50 -3.81 -14.96
C ARG A 169 -42.71 -2.90 -15.15
N THR A 170 -42.90 -1.93 -14.26
CA THR A 170 -44.00 -0.97 -14.37
C THR A 170 -43.94 -0.17 -15.68
N ARG A 171 -42.73 0.13 -16.17
CA ARG A 171 -42.53 0.94 -17.38
C ARG A 171 -42.57 0.13 -18.66
N ALA A 172 -42.08 -1.11 -18.64
CA ALA A 172 -42.02 -1.98 -19.80
C ALA A 172 -43.36 -2.68 -20.10
N PHE A 173 -44.07 -3.15 -19.07
CA PHE A 173 -45.24 -4.03 -19.27
C PHE A 173 -46.60 -3.34 -19.06
N LYS A 174 -46.65 -2.12 -18.52
CA LYS A 174 -47.91 -1.37 -18.26
C LYS A 174 -49.02 -2.15 -17.51
N GLY A 175 -48.71 -3.27 -16.86
CA GLY A 175 -49.69 -4.13 -16.19
C GLY A 175 -50.26 -5.29 -17.02
N GLU A 176 -49.71 -5.56 -18.21
CA GLU A 176 -50.04 -6.73 -19.05
C GLU A 176 -49.26 -8.00 -18.62
N ASP A 177 -49.76 -9.17 -19.03
CA ASP A 177 -49.16 -10.48 -18.71
C ASP A 177 -47.72 -10.61 -19.21
N GLN A 178 -46.85 -11.15 -18.35
CA GLN A 178 -45.42 -11.26 -18.59
C GLN A 178 -45.12 -12.42 -19.55
N SER A 179 -44.53 -12.15 -20.71
CA SER A 179 -43.91 -13.23 -21.50
C SER A 179 -42.65 -13.74 -20.77
N SER A 180 -42.50 -15.06 -20.63
CA SER A 180 -41.33 -15.69 -19.98
C SER A 180 -40.01 -15.21 -20.57
N ASP A 181 -39.99 -15.05 -21.90
CA ASP A 181 -38.77 -14.79 -22.66
C ASP A 181 -38.24 -13.36 -22.48
N CYS A 182 -39.12 -12.38 -22.22
CA CYS A 182 -38.69 -11.01 -21.91
C CYS A 182 -38.18 -10.88 -20.47
N VAL A 183 -38.68 -11.69 -19.54
CA VAL A 183 -38.29 -11.66 -18.13
C VAL A 183 -36.82 -12.06 -17.95
N GLU A 184 -36.32 -12.99 -18.76
CA GLU A 184 -34.92 -13.43 -18.74
C GLU A 184 -33.91 -12.33 -19.10
N LEU A 185 -34.33 -11.31 -19.86
CA LEU A 185 -33.47 -10.20 -20.29
C LEU A 185 -33.40 -9.04 -19.28
N ILE A 186 -34.27 -9.02 -18.27
CA ILE A 186 -34.32 -7.94 -17.27
C ILE A 186 -32.97 -7.75 -16.54
N PRO A 187 -32.28 -8.81 -16.06
CA PRO A 187 -31.00 -8.66 -15.37
C PRO A 187 -29.93 -7.98 -16.25
N GLU A 188 -29.89 -8.29 -17.55
CA GLU A 188 -28.94 -7.66 -18.48
C GLU A 188 -29.22 -6.18 -18.70
N ILE A 189 -30.50 -5.80 -18.80
CA ILE A 189 -30.93 -4.41 -18.95
C ILE A 189 -30.61 -3.61 -17.67
N LEU A 190 -30.89 -4.17 -16.50
CA LEU A 190 -30.58 -3.52 -15.22
C LEU A 190 -29.06 -3.40 -15.02
N LYS A 191 -28.29 -4.40 -15.45
CA LYS A 191 -26.82 -4.33 -15.46
C LYS A 191 -26.32 -3.22 -16.38
N TYR A 192 -26.89 -3.07 -17.57
CA TYR A 192 -26.58 -1.96 -18.48
C TYR A 192 -26.94 -0.60 -17.86
N ALA A 193 -28.11 -0.48 -17.25
CA ALA A 193 -28.57 0.76 -16.63
C ALA A 193 -27.85 1.09 -15.30
N GLN A 194 -27.14 0.12 -14.71
CA GLN A 194 -26.52 0.19 -13.38
C GLN A 194 -27.45 0.76 -12.30
N ASN A 195 -28.71 0.36 -12.36
CA ASN A 195 -29.75 0.79 -11.43
C ASN A 195 -30.03 2.32 -11.39
N LEU A 196 -29.64 3.07 -12.43
CA LEU A 196 -29.97 4.49 -12.58
C LEU A 196 -31.46 4.66 -12.95
N PRO A 197 -32.30 5.31 -12.10
CA PRO A 197 -33.74 5.44 -12.35
C PRO A 197 -34.11 6.02 -13.71
N LEU A 198 -33.40 7.08 -14.14
CA LEU A 198 -33.65 7.70 -15.44
C LEU A 198 -33.44 6.72 -16.59
N ALA A 199 -32.32 5.99 -16.58
CA ALA A 199 -32.02 5.02 -17.62
C ALA A 199 -33.06 3.90 -17.64
N ILE A 200 -33.42 3.36 -16.47
CA ILE A 200 -34.48 2.35 -16.35
C ILE A 200 -35.80 2.84 -16.93
N LYS A 201 -36.22 4.07 -16.59
CA LYS A 201 -37.48 4.65 -17.08
C LYS A 201 -37.48 4.82 -18.60
N VAL A 202 -36.41 5.38 -19.16
CA VAL A 202 -36.28 5.62 -20.61
C VAL A 202 -36.27 4.30 -21.38
N ILE A 203 -35.45 3.35 -20.94
CA ILE A 203 -35.33 2.04 -21.61
C ILE A 203 -36.63 1.24 -21.46
N GLY A 204 -37.22 1.17 -20.26
CA GLY A 204 -38.49 0.47 -20.06
C GLY A 204 -39.62 1.04 -20.92
N SER A 205 -39.72 2.37 -21.02
CA SER A 205 -40.70 3.00 -21.92
C SER A 205 -40.41 2.76 -23.40
N PHE A 206 -39.13 2.68 -23.79
CA PHE A 206 -38.73 2.34 -25.15
C PHE A 206 -39.00 0.87 -25.49
N LEU A 207 -38.89 -0.04 -24.53
CA LEU A 207 -39.13 -1.48 -24.72
C LEU A 207 -40.60 -1.88 -24.59
N CYS A 208 -41.45 -0.97 -24.11
CA CYS A 208 -42.87 -1.19 -24.02
C CYS A 208 -43.44 -1.61 -25.39
N THR A 209 -44.33 -2.61 -25.37
CA THR A 209 -44.99 -3.23 -26.52
C THR A 209 -44.09 -3.97 -27.52
N ARG A 210 -42.83 -4.26 -27.18
CA ARG A 210 -41.87 -5.01 -28.03
C ARG A 210 -41.67 -6.44 -27.52
N ASP A 211 -41.34 -7.35 -28.43
CA ASP A 211 -41.06 -8.76 -28.13
C ASP A 211 -39.59 -9.01 -27.69
N ALA A 212 -39.29 -10.24 -27.29
CA ALA A 212 -37.98 -10.60 -26.73
C ALA A 212 -36.83 -10.46 -27.74
N THR A 213 -37.05 -10.68 -29.04
CA THR A 213 -36.00 -10.49 -30.07
C THR A 213 -35.70 -9.01 -30.26
N GLN A 214 -36.72 -8.17 -30.34
CA GLN A 214 -36.59 -6.72 -30.39
C GLN A 214 -35.92 -6.15 -29.13
N TRP A 215 -36.14 -6.74 -27.96
CA TRP A 215 -35.44 -6.35 -26.73
C TRP A 215 -33.93 -6.59 -26.81
N ARG A 216 -33.50 -7.75 -27.33
CA ARG A 216 -32.08 -8.06 -27.52
C ARG A 216 -31.42 -7.09 -28.50
N ASP A 217 -32.05 -6.86 -29.66
CA ASP A 217 -31.56 -5.92 -30.68
C ASP A 217 -31.48 -4.49 -30.14
N ALA A 218 -32.52 -4.06 -29.40
CA ALA A 218 -32.54 -2.76 -28.75
C ALA A 218 -31.40 -2.59 -27.73
N LEU A 219 -31.18 -3.61 -26.89
CA LEU A 219 -30.13 -3.58 -25.88
C LEU A 219 -28.74 -3.55 -26.54
N ASP A 220 -28.52 -4.32 -27.60
CA ASP A 220 -27.28 -4.31 -28.36
C ASP A 220 -27.02 -2.93 -29.01
N ARG A 221 -28.06 -2.35 -29.63
CA ARG A 221 -27.98 -0.99 -30.17
C ARG A 221 -27.65 0.05 -29.10
N LEU A 222 -28.25 -0.05 -27.91
CA LEU A 222 -27.99 0.86 -26.79
C LEU A 222 -26.58 0.69 -26.20
N LYS A 223 -26.01 -0.53 -26.23
CA LYS A 223 -24.61 -0.78 -25.82
C LYS A 223 -23.65 0.07 -26.64
N ASN A 224 -23.88 0.16 -27.94
CA ASN A 224 -23.05 0.89 -28.90
C ASN A 224 -23.42 2.38 -29.00
N ASN A 225 -24.70 2.70 -28.96
CA ASN A 225 -25.21 4.06 -29.15
C ASN A 225 -26.26 4.42 -28.07
N PRO A 226 -25.81 4.99 -26.93
CA PRO A 226 -26.70 5.29 -25.82
C PRO A 226 -27.74 6.36 -26.14
N ASP A 227 -28.94 6.21 -25.58
CA ASP A 227 -30.08 7.11 -25.78
C ASP A 227 -29.74 8.57 -25.44
N SER A 228 -30.10 9.50 -26.33
CA SER A 228 -29.82 10.93 -26.17
C SER A 228 -30.49 11.52 -24.94
N LYS A 229 -31.72 11.12 -24.59
CA LYS A 229 -32.43 11.67 -23.42
C LYS A 229 -31.69 11.38 -22.12
N ILE A 230 -31.03 10.23 -22.02
CA ILE A 230 -30.19 9.89 -20.87
C ILE A 230 -28.91 10.73 -20.90
N MET A 231 -28.27 10.80 -22.06
CA MET A 231 -26.99 11.49 -22.23
C MET A 231 -27.11 13.00 -21.98
N ASP A 232 -28.16 13.66 -22.49
CA ASP A 232 -28.40 15.09 -22.32
C ASP A 232 -28.56 15.45 -20.83
N VAL A 233 -29.25 14.60 -20.05
CA VAL A 233 -29.42 14.83 -18.61
C VAL A 233 -28.11 14.70 -17.85
N LEU A 234 -27.27 13.72 -18.19
CA LEU A 234 -25.97 13.53 -17.58
C LEU A 234 -25.00 14.65 -17.99
N GLN A 235 -25.04 15.06 -19.25
CA GLN A 235 -24.16 16.06 -19.86
C GLN A 235 -24.26 17.42 -19.21
N MET A 236 -25.45 17.86 -18.77
CA MET A 236 -25.61 19.09 -17.99
C MET A 236 -24.62 19.23 -16.82
N SER A 237 -24.24 18.12 -16.16
CA SER A 237 -23.29 18.16 -15.04
C SER A 237 -21.83 18.32 -15.50
N VAL A 238 -21.52 17.84 -16.71
CA VAL A 238 -20.22 17.98 -17.37
C VAL A 238 -20.09 19.37 -18.00
N ASP A 239 -21.18 19.92 -18.56
CA ASP A 239 -21.17 21.25 -19.19
C ASP A 239 -20.82 22.35 -18.18
N GLY A 240 -21.24 22.19 -16.92
CA GLY A 240 -20.90 23.07 -15.80
C GLY A 240 -19.47 22.93 -15.24
N LEU A 241 -18.62 22.09 -15.85
CA LEU A 241 -17.19 22.01 -15.52
C LEU A 241 -16.36 23.04 -16.33
N GLN A 242 -15.28 23.53 -15.73
CA GLN A 242 -14.27 24.33 -16.41
C GLN A 242 -13.46 23.49 -17.41
N HIS A 243 -12.72 24.14 -18.31
CA HIS A 243 -11.97 23.45 -19.37
C HIS A 243 -11.01 22.37 -18.83
N GLN A 244 -10.19 22.68 -17.82
CA GLN A 244 -9.25 21.71 -17.23
C GLN A 244 -9.96 20.54 -16.54
N GLU A 245 -11.05 20.82 -15.81
CA GLU A 245 -11.88 19.80 -15.16
C GLU A 245 -12.55 18.87 -16.19
N LYS A 246 -13.00 19.42 -17.33
CA LYS A 246 -13.52 18.63 -18.46
C LYS A 246 -12.45 17.69 -19.00
N GLU A 247 -11.23 18.17 -19.20
CA GLU A 247 -10.12 17.31 -19.65
C GLU A 247 -9.82 16.19 -18.65
N ILE A 248 -9.83 16.47 -17.33
CA ILE A 248 -9.69 15.43 -16.30
C ILE A 248 -10.82 14.41 -16.38
N PHE A 249 -12.08 14.86 -16.45
CA PHE A 249 -13.24 13.99 -16.59
C PHE A 249 -13.10 13.05 -17.79
N LEU A 250 -12.65 13.57 -18.93
CA LEU A 250 -12.42 12.79 -20.14
C LEU A 250 -11.25 11.80 -20.00
N HIS A 251 -10.16 12.17 -19.33
CA HIS A 251 -9.08 11.22 -19.02
C HIS A 251 -9.55 10.07 -18.13
N ILE A 252 -10.35 10.35 -17.09
CA ILE A 252 -10.90 9.31 -16.22
C ILE A 252 -11.86 8.42 -17.00
N ALA A 253 -12.77 8.99 -17.79
CA ALA A 253 -13.74 8.23 -18.57
C ALA A 253 -13.08 7.31 -19.62
N CYS A 254 -12.07 7.81 -20.32
CA CYS A 254 -11.38 7.06 -21.37
C CYS A 254 -10.38 6.03 -20.83
N PHE A 255 -9.62 6.39 -19.78
CA PHE A 255 -8.42 5.64 -19.39
C PHE A 255 -8.41 5.16 -17.94
N PHE A 256 -8.79 6.01 -16.98
CA PHE A 256 -8.43 5.81 -15.57
C PHE A 256 -9.56 5.39 -14.64
N LYS A 257 -10.66 4.86 -15.17
CA LYS A 257 -11.72 4.28 -14.35
C LYS A 257 -11.21 3.00 -13.69
N GLY A 258 -11.26 2.96 -12.35
CA GLY A 258 -10.81 1.83 -11.52
C GLY A 258 -9.34 1.90 -11.14
N GLU A 259 -8.62 2.96 -11.54
CA GLU A 259 -7.22 3.15 -11.20
C GLU A 259 -7.03 3.82 -9.85
N ARG A 260 -5.86 3.61 -9.24
CA ARG A 260 -5.50 4.24 -7.96
C ARG A 260 -5.39 5.75 -8.08
N GLU A 261 -6.01 6.48 -7.15
CA GLU A 261 -6.06 7.94 -7.13
C GLU A 261 -4.65 8.58 -7.20
N VAL A 262 -3.69 8.06 -6.43
CA VAL A 262 -2.30 8.56 -6.40
C VAL A 262 -1.64 8.46 -7.78
N TYR A 263 -1.86 7.35 -8.49
CA TYR A 263 -1.33 7.14 -9.83
C TYR A 263 -1.94 8.11 -10.85
N VAL A 264 -3.27 8.30 -10.78
CA VAL A 264 -3.99 9.20 -11.68
C VAL A 264 -3.62 10.67 -11.42
N ASN A 265 -3.53 11.08 -10.15
CA ASN A 265 -3.05 12.40 -9.76
C ASN A 265 -1.66 12.68 -10.35
N ARG A 266 -0.73 11.73 -10.26
CA ARG A 266 0.61 11.93 -10.84
C ARG A 266 0.57 12.22 -12.34
N ILE A 267 -0.15 11.40 -13.11
CA ILE A 267 -0.23 11.56 -14.56
C ILE A 267 -0.90 12.89 -14.94
N LEU A 268 -2.01 13.23 -14.27
CA LEU A 268 -2.74 14.46 -14.56
C LEU A 268 -1.93 15.72 -14.16
N ASP A 269 -1.16 15.65 -13.07
CA ASP A 269 -0.25 16.73 -12.67
C ASP A 269 0.88 16.91 -13.70
N ALA A 270 1.49 15.82 -14.17
CA ALA A 270 2.46 15.86 -15.27
C ALA A 270 1.87 16.49 -16.54
N CYS A 271 0.60 16.22 -16.84
CA CYS A 271 -0.14 16.85 -17.93
C CYS A 271 -0.51 18.33 -17.68
N GLY A 272 -0.25 18.89 -16.49
CA GLY A 272 -0.57 20.28 -16.13
C GLY A 272 -2.06 20.54 -15.88
N LEU A 273 -2.81 19.51 -15.43
CA LEU A 273 -4.26 19.59 -15.23
C LEU A 273 -4.68 19.92 -13.79
N HIS A 274 -3.73 20.08 -12.85
CA HIS A 274 -3.99 20.43 -11.45
C HIS A 274 -5.03 19.51 -10.76
N PRO A 275 -4.72 18.21 -10.63
CA PRO A 275 -5.72 17.22 -10.28
C PRO A 275 -6.25 17.32 -8.84
N HIS A 276 -5.49 17.89 -7.90
CA HIS A 276 -5.97 18.08 -6.52
C HIS A 276 -7.28 18.87 -6.45
N ILE A 277 -7.36 20.00 -7.15
CA ILE A 277 -8.60 20.78 -7.25
C ILE A 277 -9.55 20.16 -8.28
N GLY A 278 -9.04 19.73 -9.44
CA GLY A 278 -9.88 19.24 -10.53
C GLY A 278 -10.66 17.96 -10.19
N ILE A 279 -10.02 16.97 -9.58
CA ILE A 279 -10.69 15.73 -9.13
C ILE A 279 -11.69 16.04 -8.01
N GLN A 280 -11.33 16.92 -7.06
CA GLN A 280 -12.25 17.36 -6.00
C GLN A 280 -13.52 17.99 -6.58
N ARG A 281 -13.40 18.87 -7.58
CA ARG A 281 -14.56 19.49 -8.25
C ARG A 281 -15.44 18.47 -8.97
N ILE A 282 -14.86 17.46 -9.61
CA ILE A 282 -15.60 16.38 -10.27
C ILE A 282 -16.31 15.48 -9.24
N LEU A 283 -15.69 15.23 -8.08
CA LEU A 283 -16.31 14.54 -6.94
C LEU A 283 -17.51 15.31 -6.40
N GLU A 284 -17.35 16.60 -6.13
CA GLU A 284 -18.40 17.49 -5.62
C GLU A 284 -19.59 17.54 -6.60
N LYS A 285 -19.34 17.48 -7.92
CA LYS A 285 -20.38 17.36 -8.95
C LYS A 285 -20.98 15.96 -9.11
N SER A 286 -20.67 15.01 -8.23
CA SER A 286 -21.18 13.62 -8.28
C SER A 286 -20.87 12.87 -9.59
N LEU A 287 -19.78 13.24 -10.29
CA LEU A 287 -19.40 12.60 -11.56
C LEU A 287 -18.49 11.39 -11.36
N ILE A 288 -17.76 11.34 -10.25
CA ILE A 288 -16.93 10.20 -9.83
C ILE A 288 -17.13 9.93 -8.33
N THR A 289 -16.60 8.82 -7.85
CA THR A 289 -16.50 8.49 -6.42
C THR A 289 -15.17 7.82 -6.15
N ILE A 290 -14.52 8.15 -5.04
CA ILE A 290 -13.31 7.44 -4.60
C ILE A 290 -13.68 6.44 -3.51
N LYS A 291 -13.27 5.18 -3.68
CA LYS A 291 -13.43 4.11 -2.69
C LYS A 291 -12.15 3.28 -2.68
N ASN A 292 -11.66 2.88 -1.51
CA ASN A 292 -10.45 2.08 -1.37
C ASN A 292 -9.23 2.65 -2.15
N GLN A 293 -9.07 3.98 -2.17
CA GLN A 293 -8.04 4.70 -2.93
C GLN A 293 -8.15 4.56 -4.47
N GLU A 294 -9.27 4.09 -5.01
CA GLU A 294 -9.52 3.95 -6.46
C GLU A 294 -10.60 4.93 -6.94
N ILE A 295 -10.41 5.44 -8.17
CA ILE A 295 -11.37 6.34 -8.82
C ILE A 295 -12.43 5.51 -9.55
N HIS A 296 -13.67 5.56 -9.08
CA HIS A 296 -14.81 4.94 -9.76
C HIS A 296 -15.67 5.97 -10.48
N MET A 297 -16.17 5.58 -11.66
CA MET A 297 -17.10 6.37 -12.47
C MET A 297 -18.25 5.45 -12.91
N HIS A 298 -19.48 5.96 -12.85
CA HIS A 298 -20.65 5.22 -13.32
C HIS A 298 -20.57 4.93 -14.83
N ASP A 299 -21.01 3.76 -15.30
CA ASP A 299 -20.80 3.33 -16.70
C ASP A 299 -21.45 4.29 -17.70
N MET A 300 -22.62 4.82 -17.38
CA MET A 300 -23.28 5.82 -18.22
C MET A 300 -22.49 7.12 -18.35
N LEU A 301 -21.81 7.57 -17.29
CA LEU A 301 -20.92 8.74 -17.35
C LEU A 301 -19.66 8.42 -18.16
N GLN A 302 -19.14 7.21 -18.03
CA GLN A 302 -18.02 6.75 -18.86
C GLN A 302 -18.40 6.75 -20.34
N LYS A 303 -19.59 6.25 -20.68
CA LYS A 303 -20.14 6.26 -22.04
C LYS A 303 -20.35 7.67 -22.55
N LEU A 304 -20.85 8.58 -21.71
CA LEU A 304 -20.96 10.01 -22.05
C LEU A 304 -19.59 10.60 -22.39
N GLY A 305 -18.57 10.38 -21.54
CA GLY A 305 -17.21 10.87 -21.80
C GLY A 305 -16.64 10.35 -23.12
N LYS A 306 -16.79 9.06 -23.41
CA LYS A 306 -16.37 8.46 -24.70
C LYS A 306 -17.15 9.03 -25.89
N LYS A 307 -18.45 9.29 -25.74
CA LYS A 307 -19.28 9.94 -26.76
C LYS A 307 -18.84 11.38 -27.02
N ILE A 308 -18.51 12.15 -25.98
CA ILE A 308 -17.98 13.51 -26.11
C ILE A 308 -16.68 13.51 -26.92
N VAL A 309 -15.77 12.55 -26.67
CA VAL A 309 -14.50 12.45 -27.41
C VAL A 309 -14.69 12.08 -28.88
N ARG A 310 -15.59 11.13 -29.18
CA ARG A 310 -15.95 10.76 -30.57
C ARG A 310 -16.52 11.95 -31.35
N HIS A 311 -17.15 12.89 -30.62
CA HIS A 311 -17.68 14.14 -31.14
C HIS A 311 -18.51 13.94 -32.43
N ARG A 312 -18.29 14.76 -33.47
CA ARG A 312 -18.94 14.67 -34.79
C ARG A 312 -18.38 13.54 -35.68
N PHE A 313 -17.36 12.82 -35.24
CA PHE A 313 -16.59 11.87 -36.05
C PHE A 313 -16.59 10.45 -35.45
N PRO A 314 -17.75 9.82 -35.22
CA PRO A 314 -17.84 8.55 -34.49
C PRO A 314 -17.10 7.37 -35.13
N GLU A 315 -16.83 7.42 -36.44
CA GLU A 315 -16.16 6.36 -37.22
C GLU A 315 -14.73 6.75 -37.65
N GLU A 316 -14.22 7.90 -37.20
CA GLU A 316 -12.88 8.38 -37.57
C GLU A 316 -11.97 8.55 -36.34
N PRO A 317 -11.37 7.45 -35.84
CA PRO A 317 -10.54 7.51 -34.64
C PRO A 317 -9.36 8.49 -34.73
N GLY A 318 -8.84 8.74 -35.95
CA GLY A 318 -7.76 9.71 -36.17
C GLY A 318 -8.11 11.16 -35.81
N SER A 319 -9.41 11.48 -35.75
CA SER A 319 -9.94 12.80 -35.39
C SER A 319 -10.25 12.94 -33.89
N TRP A 320 -10.18 11.86 -33.11
CA TRP A 320 -10.53 11.87 -31.68
C TRP A 320 -9.42 12.48 -30.82
N SER A 321 -9.81 13.13 -29.72
CA SER A 321 -8.83 13.69 -28.78
C SER A 321 -8.10 12.63 -27.95
N ARG A 322 -8.71 11.45 -27.77
CA ARG A 322 -8.21 10.35 -26.94
C ARG A 322 -8.38 9.02 -27.67
N LEU A 323 -7.36 8.17 -27.64
CA LEU A 323 -7.42 6.79 -28.15
C LEU A 323 -7.16 5.82 -27.01
N TRP A 324 -8.13 4.93 -26.74
CA TRP A 324 -8.10 3.96 -25.62
C TRP A 324 -8.31 2.51 -26.04
N GLN A 325 -8.66 2.23 -27.30
CA GLN A 325 -8.80 0.86 -27.82
C GLN A 325 -7.68 0.58 -28.79
N TYR A 326 -7.12 -0.63 -28.72
CA TYR A 326 -6.02 -1.01 -29.60
C TYR A 326 -6.44 -1.04 -31.06
N HIS A 327 -7.64 -1.57 -31.38
CA HIS A 327 -8.14 -1.65 -32.75
C HIS A 327 -8.15 -0.28 -33.45
N ASP A 328 -8.72 0.72 -32.79
CA ASP A 328 -8.79 2.10 -33.27
C ASP A 328 -7.38 2.68 -33.42
N PHE A 329 -6.52 2.48 -32.42
CA PHE A 329 -5.12 2.95 -32.47
C PHE A 329 -4.34 2.32 -33.63
N TYR A 330 -4.47 1.01 -33.84
CA TYR A 330 -3.83 0.27 -34.92
C TYR A 330 -4.29 0.79 -36.28
N GLN A 331 -5.60 1.00 -36.46
CA GLN A 331 -6.15 1.59 -37.67
C GLN A 331 -5.55 2.98 -37.91
N VAL A 332 -5.51 3.83 -36.88
CA VAL A 332 -4.97 5.19 -36.99
C VAL A 332 -3.49 5.21 -37.37
N LEU A 333 -2.66 4.34 -36.77
CA LEU A 333 -1.24 4.26 -37.10
C LEU A 333 -0.99 3.68 -38.50
N THR A 334 -1.69 2.61 -38.88
CA THR A 334 -1.47 1.93 -40.17
C THR A 334 -1.99 2.71 -41.35
N THR A 335 -3.08 3.45 -41.19
CA THR A 335 -3.65 4.34 -42.22
C THR A 335 -3.07 5.74 -42.17
N GLU A 336 -2.23 6.04 -41.17
CA GLU A 336 -1.69 7.37 -40.88
C GLU A 336 -2.77 8.47 -40.88
N THR A 337 -3.93 8.20 -40.27
CA THR A 337 -5.05 9.14 -40.20
C THR A 337 -5.01 10.01 -38.94
N GLY A 338 -4.04 9.80 -38.05
CA GLY A 338 -3.90 10.55 -36.81
C GLY A 338 -3.73 12.04 -37.08
N THR A 339 -4.59 12.87 -36.49
CA THR A 339 -4.58 14.32 -36.70
C THR A 339 -3.97 15.07 -35.51
N ILE A 340 -3.85 16.39 -35.64
CA ILE A 340 -3.49 17.30 -34.53
C ILE A 340 -4.51 17.31 -33.38
N ASN A 341 -5.68 16.67 -33.55
CA ASN A 341 -6.68 16.57 -32.49
C ASN A 341 -6.30 15.54 -31.44
N VAL A 342 -5.51 14.52 -31.80
CA VAL A 342 -5.09 13.44 -30.88
C VAL A 342 -4.15 14.01 -29.82
N LYS A 343 -4.64 14.08 -28.58
CA LYS A 343 -3.91 14.64 -27.42
C LYS A 343 -3.42 13.57 -26.45
N ALA A 344 -4.09 12.41 -26.38
CA ALA A 344 -3.71 11.36 -25.46
C ALA A 344 -3.97 9.95 -26.01
N ILE A 345 -3.04 9.05 -25.75
CA ILE A 345 -3.13 7.64 -26.10
C ILE A 345 -2.74 6.83 -24.88
N VAL A 346 -3.60 5.92 -24.45
CA VAL A 346 -3.33 5.00 -23.34
C VAL A 346 -3.87 3.64 -23.72
N LEU A 347 -2.98 2.64 -23.82
CA LEU A 347 -3.31 1.29 -24.25
C LEU A 347 -2.82 0.28 -23.21
N ASP A 348 -3.74 -0.50 -22.64
CA ASP A 348 -3.46 -1.59 -21.70
C ASP A 348 -2.99 -2.86 -22.44
N GLN A 349 -2.20 -3.69 -21.78
CA GLN A 349 -1.48 -4.86 -22.33
C GLN A 349 -2.37 -6.07 -22.66
N LYS A 350 -3.68 -6.01 -22.37
CA LYS A 350 -4.56 -7.20 -22.38
C LYS A 350 -4.88 -7.77 -23.76
N GLU A 351 -4.46 -7.12 -24.84
CA GLU A 351 -4.86 -7.50 -26.18
C GLU A 351 -3.63 -7.80 -27.07
N SER A 352 -3.42 -9.07 -27.43
CA SER A 352 -2.31 -9.50 -28.31
C SER A 352 -2.67 -9.24 -29.77
N PHE A 353 -1.90 -8.41 -30.45
CA PHE A 353 -2.21 -8.00 -31.82
C PHE A 353 -0.98 -7.85 -32.73
N SER A 354 -1.29 -7.58 -34.00
CA SER A 354 -0.40 -7.42 -35.15
C SER A 354 0.60 -6.26 -35.00
N LYS A 355 1.71 -6.37 -35.73
CA LYS A 355 2.81 -5.40 -35.72
C LYS A 355 2.36 -4.01 -36.18
N CYS A 356 2.64 -2.97 -35.40
CA CYS A 356 2.36 -1.56 -35.75
C CYS A 356 3.54 -0.91 -36.48
N ARG A 357 3.27 0.07 -37.35
CA ARG A 357 4.29 0.95 -37.95
C ARG A 357 4.39 2.26 -37.17
N ALA A 358 5.60 2.63 -36.75
CA ALA A 358 5.82 3.82 -35.91
C ALA A 358 5.71 5.15 -36.68
N GLU A 359 5.81 5.11 -38.02
CA GLU A 359 5.67 6.29 -38.88
C GLU A 359 4.31 6.99 -38.72
N GLY A 360 3.28 6.26 -38.30
CA GLY A 360 1.95 6.81 -38.02
C GLY A 360 1.91 7.85 -36.90
N PHE A 361 2.92 7.93 -36.03
CA PHE A 361 3.01 8.99 -35.01
C PHE A 361 3.30 10.38 -35.61
N SER A 362 3.85 10.44 -36.83
CA SER A 362 4.32 11.68 -37.47
C SER A 362 3.28 12.81 -37.60
N LYS A 363 1.99 12.46 -37.65
CA LYS A 363 0.89 13.42 -37.82
C LYS A 363 0.24 13.87 -36.49
N MET A 364 0.52 13.18 -35.38
CA MET A 364 -0.06 13.46 -34.05
C MET A 364 0.72 14.54 -33.28
N ARG A 365 0.81 15.74 -33.85
CA ARG A 365 1.72 16.82 -33.36
C ARG A 365 1.35 17.44 -32.01
N ASN A 366 0.14 17.21 -31.50
CA ASN A 366 -0.34 17.73 -30.21
C ASN A 366 -0.45 16.65 -29.12
N LEU A 367 0.13 15.48 -29.36
CA LEU A 367 0.12 14.40 -28.38
C LEU A 367 0.87 14.84 -27.12
N ALA A 368 0.19 14.82 -25.97
CA ALA A 368 0.69 15.25 -24.67
C ALA A 368 0.85 14.08 -23.67
N LEU A 369 0.04 13.04 -23.80
CA LEU A 369 0.07 11.83 -22.97
C LEU A 369 0.18 10.59 -23.86
N LEU A 370 1.24 9.80 -23.67
CA LEU A 370 1.43 8.52 -24.36
C LEU A 370 1.76 7.43 -23.35
N ILE A 371 0.91 6.41 -23.24
CA ILE A 371 1.11 5.22 -22.41
C ILE A 371 0.92 3.98 -23.26
N LEU A 372 2.00 3.22 -23.45
CA LEU A 372 2.05 2.02 -24.28
C LEU A 372 2.68 0.87 -23.49
N TYR A 373 1.94 -0.22 -23.34
CA TYR A 373 2.47 -1.50 -22.83
C TYR A 373 2.79 -2.51 -23.94
N HIS A 374 2.85 -2.03 -25.19
CA HIS A 374 3.03 -2.85 -26.38
C HIS A 374 4.42 -2.68 -26.99
N ASN A 375 5.03 -3.79 -27.39
CA ASN A 375 6.40 -3.85 -27.91
C ASN A 375 6.50 -4.24 -29.39
N ASN A 376 5.41 -4.63 -30.05
CA ASN A 376 5.43 -5.10 -31.44
C ASN A 376 5.34 -3.95 -32.45
N PHE A 377 6.32 -3.04 -32.41
CA PHE A 377 6.47 -1.98 -33.41
C PHE A 377 7.52 -2.36 -34.48
N SER A 378 7.34 -1.81 -35.68
CA SER A 378 8.24 -1.85 -36.83
C SER A 378 8.41 -0.47 -37.43
N GLY A 379 9.33 -0.38 -38.39
CA GLY A 379 9.60 0.86 -39.10
C GLY A 379 10.56 1.73 -38.32
N ASN A 380 10.59 3.00 -38.69
CA ASN A 380 11.43 4.00 -38.05
C ASN A 380 10.58 4.93 -37.17
N LEU A 381 11.09 5.20 -35.97
CA LEU A 381 10.52 6.24 -35.11
C LEU A 381 11.17 7.58 -35.50
N ASP A 382 10.67 8.20 -36.56
CA ASP A 382 11.22 9.46 -37.10
C ASP A 382 10.68 10.72 -36.39
N PHE A 383 9.58 10.59 -35.65
CA PHE A 383 8.93 11.71 -34.99
C PHE A 383 8.21 11.27 -33.70
N LEU A 384 8.35 12.11 -32.67
CA LEU A 384 7.48 12.14 -31.50
C LEU A 384 7.06 13.59 -31.26
N SER A 385 5.86 13.77 -30.73
CA SER A 385 5.30 15.09 -30.45
C SER A 385 6.12 15.85 -29.40
N ASN A 386 6.60 17.05 -29.76
CA ASN A 386 7.30 17.95 -28.82
C ASN A 386 6.36 18.50 -27.71
N ASN A 387 5.05 18.29 -27.84
CA ASN A 387 4.06 18.63 -26.80
C ASN A 387 3.90 17.54 -25.73
N LEU A 388 4.65 16.43 -25.82
CA LEU A 388 4.63 15.36 -24.83
C LEU A 388 4.99 15.89 -23.45
N ARG A 389 4.14 15.57 -22.48
CA ARG A 389 4.29 15.86 -21.05
C ARG A 389 4.51 14.59 -20.23
N TYR A 390 3.90 13.49 -20.66
CA TYR A 390 4.05 12.18 -20.04
C TYR A 390 4.25 11.12 -21.12
N LEU A 391 5.37 10.41 -21.07
CA LEU A 391 5.68 9.29 -21.95
C LEU A 391 5.95 8.04 -21.11
N LEU A 392 5.10 7.03 -21.25
CA LEU A 392 5.36 5.66 -20.81
C LEU A 392 5.36 4.75 -22.03
N TRP A 393 6.50 4.11 -22.31
CA TRP A 393 6.61 3.13 -23.37
C TRP A 393 7.36 1.90 -22.89
N HIS A 394 6.62 0.92 -22.40
CA HIS A 394 7.17 -0.33 -21.91
C HIS A 394 7.60 -1.21 -23.07
N GLY A 395 8.86 -1.64 -23.08
CA GLY A 395 9.40 -2.50 -24.13
C GLY A 395 9.57 -1.78 -25.47
N CYS A 396 9.92 -0.49 -25.46
CA CYS A 396 10.16 0.27 -26.69
C CYS A 396 11.25 -0.42 -27.54
N PRO A 397 10.96 -0.82 -28.79
CA PRO A 397 11.89 -1.64 -29.57
C PRO A 397 12.99 -0.84 -30.29
N PHE A 398 12.94 0.49 -30.25
CA PHE A 398 13.91 1.37 -30.92
C PHE A 398 15.19 1.54 -30.12
N THR A 399 16.31 1.76 -30.81
CA THR A 399 17.64 1.91 -30.21
C THR A 399 17.90 3.31 -29.64
N SER A 400 17.13 4.32 -30.07
CA SER A 400 17.18 5.70 -29.58
C SER A 400 15.86 6.41 -29.87
N LEU A 401 15.62 7.55 -29.21
CA LEU A 401 14.53 8.47 -29.53
C LEU A 401 14.88 9.34 -30.76
N PRO A 402 13.86 9.86 -31.49
CA PRO A 402 14.09 10.66 -32.70
C PRO A 402 15.03 11.85 -32.47
N SER A 403 15.91 12.13 -33.43
CA SER A 403 16.85 13.25 -33.35
C SER A 403 16.15 14.63 -33.34
N ASN A 404 14.99 14.75 -34.00
CA ASN A 404 14.14 15.94 -34.04
C ASN A 404 13.24 16.13 -32.81
N PHE A 405 13.24 15.18 -31.87
CA PHE A 405 12.41 15.27 -30.66
C PHE A 405 12.96 16.32 -29.71
N GLU A 406 12.18 17.36 -29.40
CA GLU A 406 12.51 18.45 -28.48
C GLU A 406 11.59 18.40 -27.25
N PRO A 407 11.92 17.59 -26.23
CA PRO A 407 11.06 17.30 -25.07
C PRO A 407 10.97 18.42 -24.02
N TYR A 408 10.74 19.67 -24.44
CA TYR A 408 10.75 20.83 -23.53
C TYR A 408 9.65 20.78 -22.45
N TYR A 409 8.47 20.26 -22.81
CA TYR A 409 7.32 20.15 -21.90
C TYR A 409 7.27 18.82 -21.14
N LEU A 410 8.23 17.91 -21.36
CA LEU A 410 8.22 16.58 -20.79
C LEU A 410 8.46 16.65 -19.28
N VAL A 411 7.55 16.05 -18.50
CA VAL A 411 7.59 15.97 -17.04
C VAL A 411 7.98 14.57 -16.58
N GLU A 412 7.49 13.53 -17.25
CA GLU A 412 7.88 12.14 -16.98
C GLU A 412 8.25 11.38 -18.26
N LEU A 413 9.39 10.69 -18.20
CA LEU A 413 9.90 9.80 -19.24
C LEU A 413 10.14 8.40 -18.69
N ASN A 414 9.25 7.48 -18.98
CA ASN A 414 9.30 6.11 -18.49
C ASN A 414 9.38 5.15 -19.69
N MET A 415 10.52 4.50 -19.88
CA MET A 415 10.75 3.56 -20.98
C MET A 415 11.37 2.26 -20.47
N PRO A 416 10.72 1.56 -19.53
CA PRO A 416 11.29 0.35 -18.96
C PRO A 416 11.31 -0.79 -19.99
N HIS A 417 12.25 -1.73 -19.82
CA HIS A 417 12.44 -2.90 -20.68
C HIS A 417 12.75 -2.57 -22.15
N SER A 418 13.25 -1.37 -22.45
CA SER A 418 13.46 -0.91 -23.82
C SER A 418 14.73 -1.48 -24.48
N SER A 419 14.76 -1.43 -25.81
CA SER A 419 15.93 -1.77 -26.63
C SER A 419 16.89 -0.58 -26.84
N ILE A 420 16.72 0.49 -26.05
CA ILE A 420 17.49 1.72 -26.17
C ILE A 420 18.95 1.46 -25.81
N GLN A 421 19.86 1.88 -26.69
CA GLN A 421 21.31 1.85 -26.47
C GLN A 421 21.84 3.20 -26.00
N ARG A 422 21.31 4.27 -26.60
CA ARG A 422 21.54 5.67 -26.25
C ARG A 422 20.19 6.39 -26.33
N LEU A 423 19.81 7.13 -25.30
CA LEU A 423 18.48 7.75 -25.24
C LEU A 423 18.24 8.73 -26.40
N TRP A 424 19.20 9.62 -26.67
CA TRP A 424 19.22 10.56 -27.79
C TRP A 424 20.63 11.10 -28.05
N GLU A 425 20.83 11.70 -29.21
CA GLU A 425 22.05 12.40 -29.57
C GLU A 425 21.90 13.92 -29.45
N GLY A 426 23.01 14.60 -29.13
CA GLY A 426 23.05 16.05 -29.01
C GLY A 426 22.46 16.60 -27.70
N ARG A 427 22.26 17.92 -27.66
CA ARG A 427 21.68 18.65 -26.53
C ARG A 427 20.16 18.55 -26.55
N LYS A 428 19.57 18.12 -25.45
CA LYS A 428 18.12 18.16 -25.21
C LYS A 428 17.83 18.93 -23.94
N GLU A 429 16.95 19.92 -24.01
CA GLU A 429 16.53 20.71 -22.86
C GLU A 429 15.23 20.16 -22.29
N LEU A 430 15.24 19.80 -21.01
CA LEU A 430 14.09 19.25 -20.32
C LEU A 430 13.89 19.97 -18.97
N PRO A 431 13.54 21.26 -18.98
CA PRO A 431 13.46 22.09 -17.77
C PRO A 431 12.33 21.66 -16.82
N ASN A 432 11.41 20.81 -17.27
CA ASN A 432 10.26 20.34 -16.50
C ASN A 432 10.33 18.86 -16.12
N LEU A 433 11.35 18.12 -16.56
CA LEU A 433 11.44 16.68 -16.31
C LEU A 433 11.71 16.43 -14.83
N LYS A 434 10.77 15.74 -14.18
CA LYS A 434 10.82 15.34 -12.78
C LYS A 434 11.19 13.87 -12.60
N ARG A 435 10.83 13.00 -13.56
CA ARG A 435 11.07 11.55 -13.44
C ARG A 435 11.60 10.96 -14.74
N MET A 436 12.63 10.11 -14.63
CA MET A 436 13.10 9.28 -15.72
C MET A 436 13.29 7.85 -15.23
N ASP A 437 12.62 6.91 -15.89
CA ASP A 437 12.73 5.47 -15.65
C ASP A 437 13.18 4.78 -16.94
N LEU A 438 14.40 4.26 -16.95
CA LEU A 438 14.96 3.43 -18.01
C LEU A 438 15.24 2.00 -17.49
N SER A 439 14.57 1.57 -16.42
CA SER A 439 14.79 0.25 -15.80
C SER A 439 14.67 -0.88 -16.82
N ASN A 440 15.50 -1.90 -16.66
CA ASN A 440 15.61 -3.08 -17.50
C ASN A 440 15.91 -2.80 -18.97
N THR A 441 16.39 -1.60 -19.30
CA THR A 441 16.93 -1.27 -20.62
C THR A 441 18.33 -1.87 -20.73
N LYS A 442 18.39 -3.17 -21.02
CA LYS A 442 19.62 -3.99 -20.95
C LYS A 442 20.72 -3.53 -21.90
N TYR A 443 20.36 -2.85 -22.99
CA TYR A 443 21.30 -2.40 -24.01
C TYR A 443 21.85 -0.99 -23.75
N LEU A 444 21.38 -0.28 -22.73
CA LEU A 444 21.83 1.07 -22.40
C LEU A 444 23.31 1.02 -21.98
N ILE A 445 24.17 1.75 -22.71
CA ILE A 445 25.63 1.73 -22.47
C ILE A 445 26.07 2.93 -21.62
N GLU A 446 25.46 4.09 -21.86
CA GLU A 446 25.78 5.37 -21.21
C GLU A 446 24.51 6.19 -20.94
N THR A 447 24.53 7.00 -19.88
CA THR A 447 23.44 7.94 -19.59
C THR A 447 23.58 9.25 -20.39
N PRO A 448 22.49 9.99 -20.64
CA PRO A 448 22.58 11.35 -21.19
C PRO A 448 23.25 12.31 -20.19
N LYS A 449 23.59 13.52 -20.67
CA LYS A 449 24.04 14.62 -19.81
C LYS A 449 22.86 15.28 -19.09
N PHE A 450 22.92 15.33 -17.77
CA PHE A 450 21.89 15.87 -16.88
C PHE A 450 21.91 17.39 -16.63
N PHE A 451 22.82 18.16 -17.25
CA PHE A 451 22.89 19.63 -17.07
C PHE A 451 21.58 20.36 -17.41
N TRP A 452 20.80 19.79 -18.32
CA TRP A 452 19.59 20.41 -18.86
C TRP A 452 18.30 19.81 -18.30
N THR A 453 18.38 19.07 -17.19
CA THR A 453 17.25 18.47 -16.46
C THR A 453 17.24 18.91 -14.99
N PRO A 454 17.18 20.23 -14.69
CA PRO A 454 17.42 20.75 -13.33
C PRO A 454 16.35 20.34 -12.29
N LYS A 455 15.12 20.02 -12.73
CA LYS A 455 14.00 19.63 -11.86
C LYS A 455 13.87 18.12 -11.64
N LEU A 456 14.87 17.34 -12.02
CA LEU A 456 14.80 15.89 -11.99
C LEU A 456 14.85 15.40 -10.54
N GLU A 457 13.73 14.81 -10.08
CA GLU A 457 13.52 14.33 -8.71
C GLU A 457 13.79 12.82 -8.58
N ARG A 458 13.55 12.04 -9.65
CA ARG A 458 13.70 10.58 -9.66
C ARG A 458 14.41 10.07 -10.91
N LEU A 459 15.41 9.22 -10.70
CA LEU A 459 16.13 8.47 -11.73
C LEU A 459 16.15 6.97 -11.42
N ASP A 460 15.72 6.16 -12.37
CA ASP A 460 15.72 4.69 -12.25
C ASP A 460 16.40 4.02 -13.45
N PHE A 461 17.51 3.32 -13.18
CA PHE A 461 18.29 2.53 -14.11
C PHE A 461 18.35 1.05 -13.69
N THR A 462 17.44 0.61 -12.81
CA THR A 462 17.42 -0.77 -12.29
C THR A 462 17.52 -1.79 -13.40
N GLY A 463 18.48 -2.72 -13.39
CA GLY A 463 18.60 -3.79 -14.38
C GLY A 463 19.17 -3.34 -15.74
N CYS A 464 19.76 -2.15 -15.84
CA CYS A 464 20.56 -1.74 -16.99
C CYS A 464 21.93 -2.44 -16.97
N THR A 465 21.95 -3.72 -17.34
CA THR A 465 23.12 -4.61 -17.19
C THR A 465 24.34 -4.23 -18.02
N ASN A 466 24.18 -3.48 -19.12
CA ASN A 466 25.29 -3.01 -19.97
C ASN A 466 25.72 -1.57 -19.66
N LEU A 467 25.12 -0.91 -18.66
CA LEU A 467 25.50 0.45 -18.29
C LEU A 467 26.89 0.42 -17.66
N ILE A 468 27.87 1.05 -18.31
CA ILE A 468 29.27 1.02 -17.87
C ILE A 468 29.59 2.19 -16.93
N GLN A 469 29.02 3.37 -17.22
CA GLN A 469 29.25 4.59 -16.48
C GLN A 469 27.99 5.46 -16.45
N VAL A 470 27.82 6.21 -15.37
CA VAL A 470 26.86 7.31 -15.27
C VAL A 470 27.59 8.62 -15.50
N HIS A 471 27.05 9.51 -16.34
CA HIS A 471 27.72 10.77 -16.66
C HIS A 471 27.84 11.66 -15.40
N PRO A 472 29.03 12.22 -15.08
CA PRO A 472 29.28 12.96 -13.83
C PRO A 472 28.39 14.19 -13.60
N SER A 473 27.78 14.71 -14.67
CA SER A 473 26.82 15.81 -14.54
C SER A 473 25.57 15.46 -13.73
N ILE A 474 25.35 14.19 -13.38
CA ILE A 474 24.32 13.78 -12.42
C ILE A 474 24.47 14.53 -11.10
N GLY A 475 25.70 14.88 -10.70
CA GLY A 475 25.96 15.65 -9.49
C GLY A 475 25.40 17.07 -9.49
N HIS A 476 24.95 17.61 -10.62
CA HIS A 476 24.36 18.95 -10.70
C HIS A 476 22.86 18.96 -10.35
N LEU A 477 22.24 17.79 -10.16
CA LEU A 477 20.81 17.66 -9.92
C LEU A 477 20.45 17.99 -8.46
N THR A 478 20.16 19.26 -8.19
CA THR A 478 19.86 19.75 -6.83
C THR A 478 18.52 19.24 -6.28
N GLU A 479 17.59 18.86 -7.14
CA GLU A 479 16.25 18.34 -6.79
C GLU A 479 16.19 16.80 -6.79
N LEU A 480 17.25 16.10 -7.17
CA LEU A 480 17.23 14.63 -7.26
C LEU A 480 17.09 14.04 -5.87
N VAL A 481 16.00 13.31 -5.62
CA VAL A 481 15.71 12.67 -4.33
C VAL A 481 15.99 11.17 -4.35
N PHE A 482 15.80 10.52 -5.50
CA PHE A 482 15.94 9.08 -5.67
C PHE A 482 16.80 8.72 -6.88
N LEU A 483 17.81 7.88 -6.67
CA LEU A 483 18.63 7.27 -7.70
C LEU A 483 18.75 5.75 -7.49
N CYS A 484 18.31 4.96 -8.47
CA CYS A 484 18.49 3.52 -8.47
C CYS A 484 19.31 3.03 -9.66
N LEU A 485 20.37 2.29 -9.37
CA LEU A 485 21.26 1.59 -10.31
C LEU A 485 21.33 0.10 -9.95
N GLN A 486 20.29 -0.42 -9.27
CA GLN A 486 20.29 -1.81 -8.82
C GLN A 486 20.45 -2.76 -10.01
N ASN A 487 21.24 -3.81 -9.89
CA ASN A 487 21.55 -4.79 -10.93
C ASN A 487 22.18 -4.20 -12.21
N CYS A 488 22.83 -3.03 -12.13
CA CYS A 488 23.74 -2.53 -13.17
C CYS A 488 25.09 -3.26 -13.13
N SER A 489 25.08 -4.54 -13.47
CA SER A 489 26.22 -5.45 -13.29
C SER A 489 27.48 -5.12 -14.12
N SER A 490 27.39 -4.24 -15.11
CA SER A 490 28.56 -3.73 -15.85
C SER A 490 29.06 -2.37 -15.39
N LEU A 491 28.44 -1.75 -14.39
CA LEU A 491 28.83 -0.44 -13.89
C LEU A 491 30.18 -0.55 -13.20
N VAL A 492 31.20 0.14 -13.76
CA VAL A 492 32.57 0.11 -13.24
C VAL A 492 32.83 1.29 -12.32
N ASP A 493 32.29 2.46 -12.67
CA ASP A 493 32.52 3.72 -11.96
C ASP A 493 31.22 4.53 -11.83
N LEU A 494 31.10 5.21 -10.69
CA LEU A 494 30.04 6.16 -10.40
C LEU A 494 30.70 7.41 -9.82
N ASP A 495 30.69 8.48 -10.59
CA ASP A 495 31.22 9.79 -10.19
C ASP A 495 30.10 10.83 -10.16
N PHE A 496 30.08 11.66 -9.12
CA PHE A 496 29.18 12.82 -9.00
C PHE A 496 29.84 14.14 -9.45
N GLY A 497 31.11 14.10 -9.86
CA GLY A 497 31.89 15.25 -10.27
C GLY A 497 32.36 16.11 -9.10
N SER A 498 33.45 16.85 -9.32
CA SER A 498 34.14 17.65 -8.29
C SER A 498 33.34 18.81 -7.69
N VAL A 499 32.22 19.18 -8.33
CA VAL A 499 31.31 20.27 -7.91
C VAL A 499 29.90 19.76 -7.63
N SER A 500 29.77 18.52 -7.15
CA SER A 500 28.49 17.88 -6.83
C SER A 500 27.64 18.72 -5.84
N ARG A 501 26.35 18.83 -6.14
CA ARG A 501 25.31 19.57 -5.40
C ARG A 501 24.03 18.74 -5.25
N LEU A 502 24.16 17.42 -5.03
CA LEU A 502 23.06 16.48 -4.79
C LEU A 502 22.37 16.69 -3.43
N SER A 503 22.03 17.94 -3.10
CA SER A 503 21.54 18.33 -1.78
C SER A 503 20.19 17.72 -1.43
N SER A 504 19.40 17.25 -2.39
CA SER A 504 18.09 16.64 -2.11
C SER A 504 18.11 15.12 -2.11
N LEU A 505 19.25 14.47 -2.43
CA LEU A 505 19.32 13.03 -2.59
C LEU A 505 19.10 12.35 -1.24
N ARG A 506 18.05 11.52 -1.13
CA ARG A 506 17.66 10.78 0.08
C ARG A 506 17.89 9.28 -0.08
N VAL A 507 17.76 8.75 -1.29
CA VAL A 507 17.88 7.32 -1.58
C VAL A 507 18.87 7.07 -2.71
N LEU A 508 19.84 6.20 -2.45
CA LEU A 508 20.77 5.66 -3.44
C LEU A 508 20.80 4.13 -3.34
N ARG A 509 20.44 3.45 -4.44
CA ARG A 509 20.50 1.99 -4.55
C ARG A 509 21.51 1.57 -5.62
N LEU A 510 22.51 0.81 -5.22
CA LEU A 510 23.60 0.26 -6.04
C LEU A 510 23.68 -1.27 -5.95
N SER A 511 22.73 -1.92 -5.27
CA SER A 511 22.71 -3.38 -5.09
C SER A 511 22.91 -4.12 -6.42
N GLY A 512 23.75 -5.15 -6.48
CA GLY A 512 24.03 -5.93 -7.70
C GLY A 512 24.91 -5.22 -8.73
N CYS A 513 25.56 -4.09 -8.40
CA CYS A 513 26.62 -3.50 -9.23
C CYS A 513 27.94 -4.27 -9.06
N THR A 514 28.00 -5.48 -9.63
CA THR A 514 29.08 -6.46 -9.38
C THR A 514 30.45 -6.11 -9.94
N LYS A 515 30.58 -5.05 -10.75
CA LYS A 515 31.87 -4.53 -11.27
C LYS A 515 32.29 -3.19 -10.66
N LEU A 516 31.50 -2.64 -9.74
CA LEU A 516 31.82 -1.38 -9.09
C LEU A 516 33.02 -1.60 -8.16
N GLU A 517 34.14 -0.92 -8.43
CA GLU A 517 35.37 -1.11 -7.64
C GLU A 517 35.46 -0.17 -6.43
N LYS A 518 34.87 1.03 -6.55
CA LYS A 518 34.93 2.12 -5.58
C LYS A 518 33.63 2.92 -5.56
N THR A 519 33.33 3.58 -4.44
CA THR A 519 32.17 4.49 -4.32
C THR A 519 32.51 5.94 -4.74
N PRO A 520 31.52 6.75 -5.13
CA PRO A 520 31.70 8.19 -5.38
C PRO A 520 32.11 8.98 -4.13
N ASP A 521 32.52 10.24 -4.34
CA ASP A 521 32.53 11.25 -3.28
C ASP A 521 31.09 11.68 -2.92
N PHE A 522 30.68 11.36 -1.70
CA PHE A 522 29.35 11.64 -1.14
C PHE A 522 29.19 13.05 -0.56
N ASN A 523 30.22 13.92 -0.55
CA ASN A 523 30.14 15.26 0.03
C ASN A 523 28.97 16.11 -0.50
N GLY A 524 28.66 15.97 -1.80
CA GLY A 524 27.53 16.65 -2.43
C GLY A 524 26.15 16.09 -2.04
N ALA A 525 26.09 14.88 -1.48
CA ALA A 525 24.86 14.13 -1.15
C ALA A 525 24.60 14.06 0.37
N SER A 526 24.86 15.15 1.10
CA SER A 526 24.82 15.20 2.57
C SER A 526 23.46 14.87 3.22
N ASN A 527 22.37 14.86 2.45
CA ASN A 527 21.02 14.55 2.92
C ASN A 527 20.60 13.08 2.69
N LEU A 528 21.53 12.21 2.29
CA LEU A 528 21.24 10.79 2.07
C LEU A 528 20.74 10.12 3.36
N GLU A 529 19.63 9.39 3.26
CA GLU A 529 19.00 8.65 4.36
C GLU A 529 19.09 7.13 4.17
N TYR A 530 19.17 6.67 2.92
CA TYR A 530 19.20 5.25 2.55
C TYR A 530 20.29 4.98 1.50
N LEU A 531 21.22 4.09 1.81
CA LEU A 531 22.26 3.60 0.90
C LEU A 531 22.32 2.07 0.92
N ASP A 532 22.08 1.46 -0.24
CA ASP A 532 22.15 0.02 -0.45
C ASP A 532 23.21 -0.29 -1.51
N MET A 533 24.22 -1.10 -1.15
CA MET A 533 25.32 -1.55 -1.99
C MET A 533 25.48 -3.08 -1.90
N ASP A 534 24.38 -3.81 -1.67
CA ASP A 534 24.41 -5.27 -1.58
C ASP A 534 24.95 -5.91 -2.87
N GLU A 535 25.66 -7.02 -2.78
CA GLU A 535 26.22 -7.78 -3.91
C GLU A 535 27.14 -6.96 -4.84
N CYS A 536 27.72 -5.86 -4.37
CA CYS A 536 28.84 -5.18 -5.03
C CYS A 536 30.14 -5.96 -4.80
N THR A 537 30.24 -7.16 -5.38
CA THR A 537 31.29 -8.15 -5.06
C THR A 537 32.72 -7.70 -5.34
N THR A 538 32.94 -6.78 -6.29
CA THR A 538 34.27 -6.19 -6.59
C THR A 538 34.63 -4.98 -5.75
N LEU A 539 33.68 -4.43 -4.98
CA LEU A 539 33.89 -3.21 -4.20
C LEU A 539 34.96 -3.46 -3.15
N SER A 540 36.10 -2.79 -3.31
CA SER A 540 37.26 -2.97 -2.43
C SER A 540 37.53 -1.77 -1.53
N LYS A 541 37.05 -0.58 -1.91
CA LYS A 541 37.24 0.67 -1.16
C LYS A 541 35.97 1.52 -1.15
N VAL A 542 35.63 2.04 0.01
CA VAL A 542 34.58 3.05 0.19
C VAL A 542 35.23 4.41 0.45
N HIS A 543 34.76 5.45 -0.23
CA HIS A 543 35.29 6.81 -0.11
C HIS A 543 35.10 7.38 1.31
N GLU A 544 36.07 8.13 1.84
CA GLU A 544 36.05 8.63 3.22
C GLU A 544 34.82 9.48 3.57
N SER A 545 34.26 10.18 2.58
CA SER A 545 33.08 11.03 2.74
C SER A 545 31.82 10.27 3.17
N ILE A 546 31.79 8.93 3.10
CA ILE A 546 30.67 8.13 3.61
C ILE A 546 30.40 8.45 5.08
N GLY A 547 31.44 8.70 5.86
CA GLY A 547 31.34 9.07 7.27
C GLY A 547 30.70 10.43 7.51
N ASP A 548 30.69 11.29 6.49
CA ASP A 548 30.13 12.65 6.58
C ASP A 548 28.60 12.66 6.34
N LEU A 549 27.99 11.52 5.99
CA LEU A 549 26.55 11.33 5.81
C LEU A 549 25.81 11.23 7.16
N THR A 550 25.77 12.33 7.90
CA THR A 550 25.18 12.40 9.26
C THR A 550 23.68 12.12 9.34
N LYS A 551 22.95 12.18 8.21
CA LYS A 551 21.50 11.87 8.13
C LYS A 551 21.20 10.43 7.70
N LEU A 552 22.22 9.63 7.34
CA LEU A 552 22.02 8.27 6.88
C LEU A 552 21.43 7.42 8.00
N LYS A 553 20.35 6.70 7.69
CA LYS A 553 19.63 5.80 8.62
C LYS A 553 19.86 4.32 8.27
N PHE A 554 20.06 4.01 6.99
CA PHE A 554 20.25 2.66 6.50
C PHE A 554 21.50 2.57 5.61
N LEU A 555 22.39 1.63 5.94
CA LEU A 555 23.56 1.28 5.14
C LEU A 555 23.68 -0.25 5.03
N SER A 556 23.71 -0.76 3.80
CA SER A 556 23.84 -2.19 3.52
C SER A 556 24.94 -2.44 2.49
N LEU A 557 25.83 -3.39 2.79
CA LEU A 557 26.94 -3.86 1.94
C LEU A 557 26.97 -5.39 1.88
N ARG A 558 25.80 -6.05 1.95
CA ARG A 558 25.73 -7.52 2.03
C ARG A 558 26.47 -8.15 0.86
N ASN A 559 27.20 -9.23 1.08
CA ASN A 559 27.96 -9.96 0.07
C ASN A 559 28.95 -9.10 -0.73
N CYS A 560 29.44 -7.97 -0.18
CA CYS A 560 30.60 -7.26 -0.72
C CYS A 560 31.89 -8.02 -0.38
N THR A 561 32.11 -9.15 -1.05
CA THR A 561 33.15 -10.13 -0.68
C THR A 561 34.59 -9.60 -0.77
N ASN A 562 34.87 -8.57 -1.59
CA ASN A 562 36.20 -7.97 -1.72
C ASN A 562 36.41 -6.73 -0.84
N LEU A 563 35.44 -6.34 -0.02
CA LEU A 563 35.57 -5.19 0.86
C LEU A 563 36.56 -5.52 1.98
N VAL A 564 37.72 -4.84 1.99
CA VAL A 564 38.80 -5.11 2.94
C VAL A 564 38.69 -4.24 4.19
N GLU A 565 38.32 -2.96 4.02
CA GLU A 565 38.26 -1.98 5.10
C GLU A 565 37.15 -0.95 4.86
N MET A 566 36.67 -0.36 5.96
CA MET A 566 35.78 0.81 5.94
C MET A 566 36.55 2.02 6.49
N PRO A 567 36.29 3.24 5.97
CA PRO A 567 37.01 4.42 6.42
C PRO A 567 36.71 4.76 7.88
N ASP A 568 37.73 5.21 8.64
CA ASP A 568 37.62 5.57 10.06
C ASP A 568 36.55 6.62 10.36
N ARG A 569 36.21 7.46 9.39
CA ARG A 569 35.15 8.47 9.51
C ARG A 569 33.76 7.87 9.68
N ILE A 570 33.54 6.58 9.39
CA ILE A 570 32.23 5.92 9.52
C ILE A 570 31.61 6.11 10.92
N LYS A 571 32.44 6.24 11.98
CA LYS A 571 32.00 6.53 13.35
C LYS A 571 31.19 7.83 13.50
N ARG A 572 31.31 8.78 12.56
CA ARG A 572 30.60 10.07 12.58
C ARG A 572 29.13 9.95 12.20
N MET A 573 28.66 8.80 11.73
CA MET A 573 27.29 8.57 11.26
C MET A 573 26.32 8.35 12.44
N VAL A 574 26.06 9.42 13.18
CA VAL A 574 25.27 9.39 14.45
C VAL A 574 23.80 9.03 14.28
N SER A 575 23.22 9.19 13.08
CA SER A 575 21.81 8.88 12.79
C SER A 575 21.59 7.46 12.26
N LEU A 576 22.66 6.68 12.07
CA LEU A 576 22.57 5.35 11.46
C LEU A 576 21.80 4.41 12.38
N VAL A 577 20.77 3.76 11.83
CA VAL A 577 19.86 2.84 12.54
C VAL A 577 20.19 1.39 12.19
N THR A 578 20.50 1.12 10.93
CA THR A 578 20.83 -0.22 10.43
C THR A 578 22.15 -0.19 9.67
N LEU A 579 23.04 -1.11 10.04
CA LEU A 579 24.31 -1.37 9.38
C LEU A 579 24.42 -2.87 9.08
N ASP A 580 24.52 -3.24 7.82
CA ASP A 580 24.55 -4.64 7.37
C ASP A 580 25.80 -4.93 6.51
N PHE A 581 26.63 -5.87 7.01
CA PHE A 581 27.82 -6.39 6.35
C PHE A 581 27.73 -7.90 6.10
N TYR A 582 26.54 -8.53 6.17
CA TYR A 582 26.36 -9.98 5.95
C TYR A 582 27.21 -10.48 4.78
N GLY A 583 28.07 -11.47 4.97
CA GLY A 583 28.86 -12.07 3.89
C GLY A 583 30.03 -11.22 3.35
N CYS A 584 30.42 -10.12 4.01
CA CYS A 584 31.65 -9.36 3.68
C CYS A 584 32.91 -10.14 4.12
N SER A 585 33.22 -11.24 3.44
CA SER A 585 34.22 -12.21 3.88
C SER A 585 35.67 -11.70 3.92
N SER A 586 35.99 -10.58 3.24
CA SER A 586 37.31 -9.93 3.31
C SER A 586 37.41 -8.86 4.42
N LEU A 587 36.29 -8.48 5.05
CA LEU A 587 36.24 -7.48 6.13
C LEU A 587 36.63 -8.13 7.46
N THR A 588 37.90 -8.51 7.57
CA THR A 588 38.43 -9.25 8.72
C THR A 588 38.57 -8.41 10.00
N ILE A 589 38.51 -7.08 9.88
CA ILE A 589 38.60 -6.12 10.98
C ILE A 589 37.35 -5.24 11.00
N LEU A 590 36.69 -5.15 12.15
CA LEU A 590 35.55 -4.27 12.34
C LEU A 590 36.01 -2.80 12.41
N PRO A 591 35.38 -1.86 11.66
CA PRO A 591 35.70 -0.44 11.81
C PRO A 591 35.33 0.10 13.20
N SER A 592 35.92 1.24 13.57
CA SER A 592 35.50 1.96 14.80
C SER A 592 34.05 2.41 14.67
N ILE A 593 33.18 1.90 15.52
CA ILE A 593 31.74 2.22 15.55
C ILE A 593 31.28 2.80 16.91
N ASP A 594 32.24 3.25 17.71
CA ASP A 594 32.08 3.77 19.08
C ASP A 594 31.15 4.99 19.23
N HIS A 595 30.89 5.75 18.16
CA HIS A 595 30.06 6.97 18.22
C HIS A 595 28.69 6.83 17.54
N MET A 596 28.30 5.63 17.08
CA MET A 596 27.02 5.37 16.43
C MET A 596 25.87 5.19 17.44
N SER A 597 25.51 6.27 18.13
CA SER A 597 24.56 6.23 19.26
C SER A 597 23.09 5.93 18.90
N SER A 598 22.75 5.88 17.62
CA SER A 598 21.40 5.56 17.13
C SER A 598 21.28 4.16 16.53
N LEU A 599 22.37 3.39 16.51
CA LEU A 599 22.41 2.09 15.85
C LEU A 599 21.53 1.09 16.60
N ILE A 600 20.59 0.47 15.89
CA ILE A 600 19.62 -0.49 16.42
C ILE A 600 19.94 -1.91 15.91
N SER A 601 20.36 -2.04 14.64
CA SER A 601 20.66 -3.33 14.02
C SER A 601 22.05 -3.34 13.40
N LEU A 602 22.85 -4.35 13.76
CA LEU A 602 24.18 -4.61 13.23
C LEU A 602 24.28 -6.07 12.77
N ASP A 603 24.47 -6.30 11.48
CA ASP A 603 24.77 -7.63 10.93
C ASP A 603 26.22 -7.70 10.45
N LEU A 604 26.97 -8.64 11.02
CA LEU A 604 28.38 -8.94 10.75
C LEU A 604 28.57 -10.43 10.47
N SER A 605 27.50 -11.14 10.09
CA SER A 605 27.58 -12.57 9.86
C SER A 605 28.44 -12.89 8.64
N PHE A 606 29.16 -14.02 8.70
CA PHE A 606 30.04 -14.54 7.66
C PHE A 606 31.12 -13.56 7.16
N CYS A 607 31.60 -12.67 8.05
CA CYS A 607 32.66 -11.69 7.78
C CYS A 607 34.08 -12.17 8.09
N ASN A 608 34.27 -13.43 8.51
CA ASN A 608 35.57 -13.98 8.95
C ASN A 608 36.23 -13.23 10.13
N LEU A 609 35.47 -12.53 10.97
CA LEU A 609 36.00 -11.78 12.11
C LEU A 609 36.64 -12.70 13.15
N HIS A 610 37.81 -12.32 13.66
CA HIS A 610 38.52 -13.03 14.73
C HIS A 610 38.19 -12.52 16.12
N GLU A 611 37.85 -11.23 16.24
CA GLU A 611 37.50 -10.58 17.49
C GLU A 611 36.44 -9.50 17.26
N VAL A 612 35.71 -9.16 18.33
CA VAL A 612 34.81 -8.02 18.38
C VAL A 612 35.43 -7.00 19.34
N PRO A 613 35.68 -5.75 18.93
CA PRO A 613 36.40 -4.78 19.74
C PRO A 613 35.60 -4.33 20.97
N ASN A 614 36.31 -3.98 22.04
CA ASN A 614 35.71 -3.49 23.30
C ASN A 614 34.90 -2.18 23.13
N THR A 615 35.05 -1.49 22.01
CA THR A 615 34.28 -0.29 21.65
C THR A 615 32.81 -0.58 21.39
N ILE A 616 32.42 -1.84 21.16
CA ILE A 616 31.02 -2.23 20.96
C ILE A 616 30.11 -1.79 22.12
N LYS A 617 30.66 -1.66 23.34
CA LYS A 617 29.93 -1.22 24.55
C LYS A 617 29.24 0.14 24.42
N TRP A 618 29.69 0.98 23.48
CA TRP A 618 29.15 2.32 23.26
C TRP A 618 27.87 2.34 22.42
N LEU A 619 27.51 1.21 21.78
CA LEU A 619 26.27 1.06 21.01
C LEU A 619 25.06 0.83 21.93
N CYS A 620 24.76 1.79 22.80
CA CYS A 620 23.77 1.63 23.86
C CYS A 620 22.34 1.39 23.35
N THR A 621 22.02 1.76 22.10
CA THR A 621 20.72 1.53 21.45
C THR A 621 20.62 0.22 20.69
N LEU A 622 21.70 -0.57 20.60
CA LEU A 622 21.74 -1.77 19.79
C LEU A 622 20.76 -2.81 20.34
N GLU A 623 19.83 -3.25 19.50
CA GLU A 623 18.81 -4.25 19.81
C GLU A 623 19.09 -5.58 19.08
N ARG A 624 19.75 -5.55 17.91
CA ARG A 624 20.04 -6.73 17.09
C ARG A 624 21.53 -6.78 16.71
N LEU A 625 22.18 -7.90 17.04
CA LEU A 625 23.56 -8.19 16.65
C LEU A 625 23.67 -9.60 16.05
N ASN A 626 24.06 -9.69 14.78
CA ASN A 626 24.32 -10.97 14.12
C ASN A 626 25.83 -11.14 13.90
N LEU A 627 26.41 -12.20 14.47
CA LEU A 627 27.82 -12.56 14.40
C LEU A 627 28.02 -13.99 13.84
N GLN A 628 26.97 -14.57 13.25
CA GLN A 628 26.98 -15.95 12.73
C GLN A 628 28.17 -16.19 11.78
N GLY A 629 28.79 -17.37 11.81
CA GLY A 629 29.80 -17.79 10.83
C GLY A 629 31.16 -17.07 10.91
N ASN A 630 31.46 -16.39 12.03
CA ASN A 630 32.76 -15.76 12.25
C ASN A 630 33.76 -16.69 12.96
N LYS A 631 35.04 -16.31 12.99
CA LYS A 631 36.14 -17.06 13.60
C LYS A 631 36.43 -16.60 15.04
N LEU A 632 35.37 -16.20 15.76
CA LEU A 632 35.46 -15.65 17.11
C LEU A 632 35.87 -16.73 18.11
N ARG A 633 36.82 -16.42 19.01
CA ARG A 633 37.22 -17.32 20.11
C ARG A 633 36.45 -17.06 21.40
N SER A 634 36.10 -15.81 21.64
CA SER A 634 35.32 -15.31 22.77
C SER A 634 34.64 -13.99 22.39
N LEU A 635 33.68 -13.57 23.19
CA LEU A 635 33.13 -12.21 23.14
C LEU A 635 33.91 -11.30 24.12
N PRO A 636 33.95 -9.98 23.88
CA PRO A 636 34.63 -9.03 24.76
C PRO A 636 33.95 -8.94 26.13
N ASP A 637 34.73 -8.74 27.20
CA ASP A 637 34.20 -8.66 28.58
C ASP A 637 33.18 -7.52 28.76
N CYS A 638 33.22 -6.49 27.92
CA CYS A 638 32.32 -5.34 27.98
C CYS A 638 30.94 -5.57 27.32
N PHE A 639 30.63 -6.78 26.85
CA PHE A 639 29.37 -7.08 26.16
C PHE A 639 28.12 -6.82 27.03
N TYR A 640 28.26 -6.81 28.36
CA TYR A 640 27.15 -6.58 29.29
C TYR A 640 26.62 -5.16 29.30
N PHE A 641 27.37 -4.20 28.74
CA PHE A 641 26.95 -2.81 28.62
C PHE A 641 25.87 -2.60 27.54
N LEU A 642 25.63 -3.57 26.66
CA LEU A 642 24.64 -3.52 25.59
C LEU A 642 23.19 -3.74 26.10
N ALA A 643 22.74 -2.93 27.07
CA ALA A 643 21.48 -3.11 27.82
C ALA A 643 20.23 -3.37 26.99
N ASN A 644 20.17 -2.90 25.74
CA ASN A 644 18.99 -3.05 24.87
C ASN A 644 19.05 -4.25 23.92
N LEU A 645 20.17 -4.99 23.89
CA LEU A 645 20.39 -6.09 22.95
C LEU A 645 19.42 -7.24 23.19
N ALA A 646 18.56 -7.53 22.23
CA ALA A 646 17.52 -8.54 22.32
C ALA A 646 17.71 -9.71 21.35
N TYR A 647 18.49 -9.53 20.30
CA TYR A 647 18.89 -10.59 19.37
C TYR A 647 20.41 -10.71 19.29
N VAL A 648 20.90 -11.94 19.50
CA VAL A 648 22.30 -12.33 19.30
C VAL A 648 22.38 -13.65 18.57
N ASN A 649 23.05 -13.68 17.43
CA ASN A 649 23.32 -14.92 16.70
C ASN A 649 24.83 -15.17 16.58
N LEU A 650 25.30 -16.26 17.16
CA LEU A 650 26.69 -16.73 17.19
C LEU A 650 26.84 -18.07 16.47
N SER A 651 25.81 -18.51 15.74
CA SER A 651 25.80 -19.82 15.10
C SER A 651 26.98 -19.98 14.14
N HIS A 652 27.48 -21.18 13.93
CA HIS A 652 28.63 -21.48 13.07
C HIS A 652 29.94 -20.74 13.45
N CYS A 653 30.06 -20.25 14.69
CA CYS A 653 31.33 -19.73 15.21
C CYS A 653 32.21 -20.88 15.71
N HIS A 654 32.87 -21.60 14.79
CA HIS A 654 33.56 -22.86 15.10
C HIS A 654 34.75 -22.74 16.06
N GLU A 655 35.32 -21.54 16.22
CA GLU A 655 36.41 -21.26 17.16
C GLU A 655 35.93 -20.82 18.56
N LEU A 656 34.64 -20.59 18.74
CA LEU A 656 34.08 -20.02 19.96
C LEU A 656 34.25 -21.01 21.12
N LYS A 657 34.95 -20.61 22.18
CA LYS A 657 35.23 -21.46 23.35
C LYS A 657 34.33 -21.17 24.52
N THR A 658 34.12 -19.89 24.82
CA THR A 658 33.43 -19.43 26.02
C THR A 658 32.73 -18.09 25.77
N ILE A 659 31.65 -17.85 26.51
CA ILE A 659 31.02 -16.53 26.70
C ILE A 659 31.17 -16.24 28.20
N GLU A 660 32.27 -15.60 28.62
CA GLU A 660 32.44 -15.26 30.04
C GLU A 660 31.48 -14.09 30.39
N LEU A 661 30.83 -14.22 31.54
CA LEU A 661 29.83 -13.34 32.17
C LEU A 661 29.72 -11.93 31.57
N GLY A 662 28.78 -11.76 30.66
CA GLY A 662 28.40 -10.41 30.29
C GLY A 662 27.29 -10.28 29.26
N LEU A 663 26.22 -11.05 29.39
CA LEU A 663 24.98 -10.68 28.69
C LEU A 663 24.26 -9.59 29.52
N PRO A 664 23.71 -8.54 28.89
CA PRO A 664 23.11 -7.42 29.61
C PRO A 664 21.99 -7.87 30.56
N ARG A 665 21.96 -7.36 31.79
CA ARG A 665 21.06 -7.83 32.86
C ARG A 665 19.72 -7.08 32.95
N LYS A 666 19.58 -5.93 32.29
CA LYS A 666 18.36 -5.09 32.30
C LYS A 666 18.17 -4.42 30.95
N SER A 667 16.93 -4.35 30.46
CA SER A 667 16.56 -3.54 29.28
C SER A 667 16.02 -2.18 29.71
N VAL A 668 16.33 -1.14 28.93
CA VAL A 668 15.89 0.25 29.16
C VAL A 668 15.02 0.78 28.00
N SER A 669 14.98 0.07 26.86
CA SER A 669 14.32 0.50 25.61
C SER A 669 13.12 -0.37 25.21
N GLY A 670 12.22 0.25 24.45
CA GLY A 670 10.93 -0.24 23.97
C GLY A 670 10.91 -1.28 22.84
N GLY A 671 12.06 -1.83 22.41
CA GLY A 671 12.12 -2.76 21.27
C GLY A 671 11.77 -2.11 19.93
N LYS A 672 12.41 -0.98 19.59
CA LYS A 672 12.10 -0.17 18.40
C LYS A 672 12.23 -0.97 17.10
N TYR A 673 13.23 -1.85 16.98
CA TYR A 673 13.43 -2.70 15.79
C TYR A 673 12.22 -3.62 15.54
N PHE A 674 11.77 -4.26 16.61
CA PHE A 674 10.74 -5.30 16.58
C PHE A 674 9.30 -4.74 16.45
N ASN A 675 9.14 -3.42 16.55
CA ASN A 675 7.87 -2.72 16.35
C ASN A 675 7.65 -2.21 14.91
N ILE A 676 8.72 -1.91 14.16
CA ILE A 676 8.63 -1.15 12.89
C ILE A 676 8.62 -2.07 11.64
N ALA A 677 9.37 -3.17 11.65
CA ALA A 677 9.50 -4.03 10.47
C ALA A 677 8.59 -5.26 10.57
N ALA A 678 7.35 -5.11 10.10
CA ALA A 678 6.37 -6.20 10.04
C ALA A 678 6.63 -7.10 8.82
N GLY A 679 6.69 -8.43 9.04
CA GLY A 679 6.52 -9.41 7.96
C GLY A 679 7.78 -10.11 7.43
N SER A 680 8.99 -9.85 7.94
CA SER A 680 10.19 -10.66 7.59
C SER A 680 10.58 -11.64 8.72
N ARG A 681 11.18 -12.78 8.36
CA ARG A 681 11.50 -13.91 9.25
C ARG A 681 12.59 -13.60 10.31
N ASP A 682 13.37 -12.53 10.08
CA ASP A 682 14.51 -12.11 10.92
C ASP A 682 14.14 -11.15 12.07
N HIS A 683 12.86 -11.05 12.39
CA HIS A 683 12.31 -10.08 13.37
C HIS A 683 12.05 -10.71 14.75
N ARG A 684 12.76 -11.78 15.11
CA ARG A 684 12.66 -12.35 16.46
C ARG A 684 13.80 -11.90 17.33
N SER A 685 13.49 -11.71 18.61
CA SER A 685 14.50 -11.62 19.65
C SER A 685 14.93 -13.02 20.03
N GLY A 686 16.19 -13.20 20.40
CA GLY A 686 16.70 -14.53 20.66
C GLY A 686 18.20 -14.61 20.88
N LEU A 687 18.64 -15.79 21.30
CA LEU A 687 20.05 -16.15 21.41
C LEU A 687 20.29 -17.45 20.65
N TYR A 688 21.19 -17.41 19.67
CA TYR A 688 21.49 -18.56 18.83
C TYR A 688 22.96 -18.94 18.95
N ILE A 689 23.20 -20.13 19.48
CA ILE A 689 24.49 -20.79 19.54
C ILE A 689 24.28 -22.19 18.95
N PHE A 690 24.37 -22.26 17.63
CA PHE A 690 24.24 -23.51 16.88
C PHE A 690 25.55 -23.79 16.16
N ASP A 691 25.93 -25.05 15.96
CA ASP A 691 27.17 -25.41 15.26
C ASP A 691 28.44 -24.74 15.84
N CYS A 692 28.64 -24.85 17.15
CA CYS A 692 29.81 -24.28 17.82
C CYS A 692 30.57 -25.41 18.56
N PRO A 693 31.30 -26.30 17.87
CA PRO A 693 31.82 -27.55 18.45
C PRO A 693 32.87 -27.35 19.55
N LYS A 694 33.57 -26.21 19.58
CA LYS A 694 34.55 -25.88 20.62
C LYS A 694 33.94 -25.16 21.82
N PHE A 695 32.64 -24.83 21.75
CA PHE A 695 31.97 -24.08 22.78
C PHE A 695 31.80 -24.96 24.02
N THR A 696 32.29 -24.46 25.15
CA THR A 696 32.19 -25.13 26.45
C THR A 696 31.48 -24.20 27.41
N VAL A 697 30.47 -24.72 28.10
CA VAL A 697 29.79 -23.97 29.16
C VAL A 697 30.66 -24.06 30.41
N LYS A 698 31.56 -23.09 30.62
CA LYS A 698 32.32 -22.99 31.88
C LYS A 698 31.40 -22.51 33.00
N SER A 699 30.80 -23.43 33.77
CA SER A 699 30.03 -23.07 34.96
C SER A 699 30.96 -22.71 36.12
N LYS A 700 31.05 -21.42 36.42
CA LYS A 700 31.14 -20.98 37.81
C LYS A 700 29.81 -20.29 38.12
N ASN A 701 28.80 -21.10 38.45
CA ASN A 701 27.51 -20.74 39.05
C ASN A 701 26.33 -20.23 38.18
N GLN A 702 26.40 -20.07 36.85
CA GLN A 702 25.25 -19.58 36.05
C GLN A 702 25.24 -20.14 34.61
N SER A 703 24.07 -20.55 34.12
CA SER A 703 23.87 -20.93 32.71
C SER A 703 23.45 -19.72 31.86
N VAL A 704 24.04 -19.58 30.67
CA VAL A 704 23.92 -18.39 29.81
C VAL A 704 22.50 -18.27 29.25
N GLU A 705 21.94 -19.40 28.84
CA GLU A 705 20.58 -19.54 28.33
C GLU A 705 19.52 -19.18 29.38
N CYS A 706 19.69 -19.59 30.64
CA CYS A 706 18.77 -19.26 31.72
C CYS A 706 18.80 -17.76 32.05
N SER A 707 19.98 -17.15 32.02
CA SER A 707 20.15 -15.71 32.25
C SER A 707 19.48 -14.87 31.14
N TRP A 708 19.67 -15.28 29.87
CA TRP A 708 19.02 -14.62 28.73
C TRP A 708 17.51 -14.80 28.75
N LEU A 709 17.04 -16.01 29.04
CA LEU A 709 15.62 -16.34 29.19
C LEU A 709 14.97 -15.46 30.27
N GLN A 710 15.55 -15.40 31.47
CA GLN A 710 15.04 -14.58 32.57
C GLN A 710 14.94 -13.11 32.17
N ARG A 711 15.96 -12.58 31.49
CA ARG A 711 15.97 -11.19 31.01
C ARG A 711 14.84 -10.91 30.02
N LEU A 712 14.68 -11.75 28.98
CA LEU A 712 13.64 -11.55 27.96
C LEU A 712 12.24 -11.69 28.57
N LEU A 713 12.06 -12.60 29.52
CA LEU A 713 10.80 -12.78 30.26
C LEU A 713 10.47 -11.62 31.21
N LEU A 714 11.47 -10.91 31.75
CA LEU A 714 11.25 -9.73 32.62
C LEU A 714 10.81 -8.49 31.83
N SER A 715 11.01 -8.48 30.50
CA SER A 715 10.67 -7.37 29.60
C SER A 715 9.88 -7.81 28.35
N PRO A 716 8.80 -8.62 28.47
CA PRO A 716 8.17 -9.29 27.33
C PRO A 716 7.27 -8.38 26.49
N ARG A 717 6.92 -7.19 27.00
CA ARG A 717 6.13 -6.16 26.29
C ARG A 717 6.85 -5.54 25.09
N HIS A 718 8.12 -5.86 24.88
CA HIS A 718 8.96 -5.28 23.83
C HIS A 718 9.14 -6.20 22.60
N PHE A 719 8.56 -7.40 22.62
CA PHE A 719 8.77 -8.42 21.59
C PHE A 719 7.41 -8.87 21.03
N ARG A 720 7.05 -8.34 19.85
CA ARG A 720 5.76 -8.39 19.15
C ARG A 720 5.21 -9.80 18.81
N GLY A 721 5.74 -10.88 19.40
CA GLY A 721 5.23 -12.24 19.16
C GLY A 721 5.92 -13.36 19.93
N GLY A 722 6.92 -13.05 20.75
CA GLY A 722 7.74 -14.06 21.42
C GLY A 722 9.24 -13.90 21.18
N PHE A 723 10.01 -14.88 21.66
CA PHE A 723 11.45 -14.99 21.43
C PHE A 723 11.87 -16.45 21.41
N ASP A 724 13.05 -16.73 20.87
CA ASP A 724 13.59 -18.08 20.78
C ASP A 724 15.07 -18.16 21.15
N ILE A 725 15.45 -19.26 21.78
CA ILE A 725 16.83 -19.52 22.21
C ILE A 725 17.22 -20.89 21.67
N VAL A 726 18.35 -20.95 20.96
CA VAL A 726 18.94 -22.21 20.49
C VAL A 726 20.34 -22.32 21.08
N VAL A 727 20.60 -23.39 21.84
CA VAL A 727 21.91 -23.61 22.49
C VAL A 727 22.32 -25.09 22.48
N PRO A 728 23.63 -25.41 22.54
CA PRO A 728 24.10 -26.79 22.67
C PRO A 728 23.73 -27.37 24.04
N CYS A 729 23.43 -28.67 24.08
CA CYS A 729 23.11 -29.39 25.31
C CYS A 729 24.35 -30.17 25.80
N ASP A 730 25.10 -29.62 26.78
CA ASP A 730 26.31 -30.26 27.33
C ASP A 730 25.97 -31.21 28.50
N TRP A 731 26.04 -32.51 28.23
CA TRP A 731 25.67 -33.57 29.18
C TRP A 731 26.78 -33.96 30.16
N LYS A 732 28.01 -33.48 29.96
CA LYS A 732 29.17 -33.98 30.73
C LYS A 732 29.42 -33.22 32.03
N ASN A 733 28.82 -32.04 32.24
CA ASN A 733 29.13 -31.14 33.37
C ASN A 733 27.93 -30.39 33.97
N THR A 734 26.71 -30.91 33.84
CA THR A 734 25.50 -30.23 34.35
C THR A 734 24.63 -31.12 35.23
N VAL A 735 23.85 -30.47 36.10
CA VAL A 735 22.95 -31.03 37.14
C VAL A 735 21.70 -31.74 36.53
N PHE A 736 21.72 -32.09 35.24
CA PHE A 736 20.60 -32.72 34.55
C PHE A 736 20.72 -34.26 34.60
N PRO A 737 19.70 -34.99 35.09
CA PRO A 737 19.72 -36.45 35.09
C PRO A 737 19.74 -36.97 33.66
N ALA A 738 20.51 -38.03 33.42
CA ALA A 738 20.77 -38.64 32.11
C ALA A 738 19.53 -39.14 31.33
N SER A 739 18.32 -38.97 31.86
CA SER A 739 17.06 -39.51 31.32
C SER A 739 16.06 -38.46 30.79
N SER A 740 16.20 -37.17 31.09
CA SER A 740 15.32 -36.10 30.58
C SER A 740 16.11 -35.01 29.86
N CYS A 741 16.02 -34.98 28.52
CA CYS A 741 16.67 -33.96 27.68
C CYS A 741 16.11 -32.54 27.86
N ILE A 742 15.00 -32.37 28.61
CA ILE A 742 14.29 -31.10 28.78
C ILE A 742 14.55 -30.57 30.20
N PRO A 743 14.80 -29.25 30.39
CA PRO A 743 15.00 -28.67 31.71
C PRO A 743 13.85 -28.98 32.67
N ARG A 744 14.16 -29.28 33.94
CA ARG A 744 13.16 -29.68 34.96
C ARG A 744 12.06 -28.66 35.20
N TRP A 745 12.34 -27.38 34.97
CA TRP A 745 11.33 -26.35 35.08
C TRP A 745 10.27 -26.46 33.97
N PHE A 746 10.39 -27.27 32.92
CA PHE A 746 9.23 -27.66 32.11
C PHE A 746 8.47 -28.78 32.80
N ASN A 747 7.37 -28.42 33.47
CA ASN A 747 6.57 -29.31 34.30
C ASN A 747 5.71 -30.31 33.50
N HIS A 748 5.57 -30.09 32.18
CA HIS A 748 4.96 -31.06 31.27
C HIS A 748 5.96 -31.41 30.16
N GLN A 749 6.30 -32.70 30.04
CA GLN A 749 7.25 -33.23 29.07
C GLN A 749 6.61 -34.36 28.28
N PHE A 750 7.00 -34.47 27.01
CA PHE A 750 6.44 -35.38 26.02
C PHE A 750 7.57 -36.00 25.18
N ASP A 751 7.29 -37.15 24.59
CA ASP A 751 8.20 -37.77 23.62
C ASP A 751 8.15 -36.99 22.29
N GLY A 752 9.22 -37.05 21.51
CA GLY A 752 9.37 -36.21 20.31
C GLY A 752 8.24 -36.33 19.28
N GLY A 753 7.60 -37.50 19.18
CA GLY A 753 6.48 -37.73 18.26
C GLY A 753 5.08 -37.50 18.85
N SER A 754 4.99 -37.02 20.09
CA SER A 754 3.71 -36.78 20.77
C SER A 754 2.95 -35.60 20.15
N ILE A 755 1.65 -35.79 19.97
CA ILE A 755 0.70 -34.75 19.53
C ILE A 755 -0.26 -34.53 20.69
N VAL A 756 -0.35 -33.29 21.17
CA VAL A 756 -1.16 -32.96 22.34
C VAL A 756 -2.10 -31.80 22.06
N ARG A 757 -3.20 -31.75 22.78
CA ARG A 757 -4.14 -30.63 22.79
C ARG A 757 -4.33 -30.15 24.22
N ILE A 758 -4.36 -28.84 24.45
CA ILE A 758 -4.67 -28.26 25.77
C ILE A 758 -6.19 -28.22 25.92
N VAL A 759 -6.74 -28.84 26.96
CA VAL A 759 -8.19 -29.16 27.06
C VAL A 759 -8.93 -28.31 28.07
N ASP A 760 -8.22 -27.62 28.96
CA ASP A 760 -8.83 -26.77 29.96
C ASP A 760 -7.91 -25.60 30.30
N PHE A 761 -8.37 -24.38 30.00
CA PHE A 761 -7.66 -23.15 30.31
C PHE A 761 -8.67 -22.10 30.79
N ASP A 762 -9.01 -22.18 32.07
CA ASP A 762 -9.83 -21.18 32.75
C ASP A 762 -9.28 -19.75 32.54
N GLU A 763 -10.19 -18.76 32.52
CA GLU A 763 -9.92 -17.31 32.46
C GLU A 763 -9.16 -16.81 33.71
N PHE A 764 -7.90 -17.22 33.85
CA PHE A 764 -7.01 -16.70 34.87
C PHE A 764 -6.42 -15.38 34.39
N ASP A 765 -6.99 -14.29 34.91
CA ASP A 765 -6.88 -12.90 34.47
C ASP A 765 -5.47 -12.24 34.52
N LYS A 766 -4.36 -13.00 34.69
CA LYS A 766 -2.99 -12.44 34.86
C LYS A 766 -1.82 -13.31 34.33
N LYS A 767 -1.90 -13.88 33.12
CA LYS A 767 -0.82 -14.75 32.54
C LYS A 767 -0.01 -14.06 31.42
N PHE A 768 1.29 -14.36 31.31
CA PHE A 768 2.24 -13.69 30.42
C PHE A 768 2.44 -14.42 29.07
N GLY A 769 2.30 -15.75 29.01
CA GLY A 769 2.47 -16.53 27.76
C GLY A 769 2.81 -18.00 28.02
N PHE A 770 3.21 -18.73 26.97
CA PHE A 770 3.67 -20.12 27.03
C PHE A 770 5.13 -20.24 26.63
N ALA A 771 5.89 -21.07 27.34
CA ALA A 771 7.23 -21.48 26.94
C ALA A 771 7.19 -22.94 26.48
N PHE A 772 7.79 -23.22 25.33
CA PHE A 772 8.02 -24.54 24.78
C PHE A 772 9.53 -24.80 24.75
N CYS A 773 9.95 -26.04 24.94
CA CYS A 773 11.33 -26.45 24.74
C CYS A 773 11.38 -27.77 24.02
N VAL A 774 12.21 -27.89 22.99
CA VAL A 774 12.43 -29.12 22.25
C VAL A 774 13.92 -29.46 22.27
N ALA A 775 14.19 -30.73 22.58
CA ALA A 775 15.51 -31.31 22.48
C ALA A 775 15.61 -32.06 21.15
N PHE A 776 16.56 -31.69 20.31
CA PHE A 776 16.76 -32.31 19.01
C PHE A 776 18.23 -32.63 18.75
N GLU A 777 18.46 -33.56 17.84
CA GLU A 777 19.77 -34.03 17.42
C GLU A 777 19.85 -34.01 15.90
N VAL A 778 21.02 -33.65 15.37
CA VAL A 778 21.29 -33.69 13.93
C VAL A 778 21.97 -35.02 13.62
N SER A 779 21.37 -35.83 12.73
CA SER A 779 21.89 -37.13 12.32
C SER A 779 21.94 -37.24 10.80
N ASN A 780 23.15 -37.34 10.24
CA ASN A 780 23.36 -37.41 8.79
C ASN A 780 23.46 -38.85 8.25
N HIS A 781 23.18 -39.87 9.09
CA HIS A 781 23.43 -41.29 8.79
C HIS A 781 22.24 -42.08 8.19
N LEU A 782 21.30 -41.43 7.52
CA LEU A 782 20.32 -42.14 6.67
C LEU A 782 20.69 -41.99 5.19
N GLY A 783 21.65 -42.81 4.74
CA GLY A 783 22.04 -42.84 3.33
C GLY A 783 23.29 -43.67 3.05
N ASN A 784 23.26 -44.96 3.35
CA ASN A 784 24.23 -45.91 2.80
C ASN A 784 23.48 -47.14 2.23
N SER A 785 22.59 -46.87 1.26
CA SER A 785 22.22 -47.83 0.22
C SER A 785 21.59 -47.08 -0.96
N GLY A 786 22.38 -46.80 -2.00
CA GLY A 786 21.89 -46.26 -3.28
C GLY A 786 22.72 -45.10 -3.83
N SER A 787 23.06 -45.20 -5.12
CA SER A 787 23.93 -44.38 -5.98
C SER A 787 23.85 -42.83 -5.87
N PRO A 788 24.90 -42.11 -6.33
CA PRO A 788 24.92 -40.65 -6.35
C PRO A 788 24.16 -40.09 -7.56
N GLN A 789 23.53 -38.93 -7.35
CA GLN A 789 22.72 -38.12 -8.27
C GLN A 789 21.22 -38.40 -8.22
N ASP A 790 20.54 -37.68 -7.33
CA ASP A 790 19.31 -36.95 -7.65
C ASP A 790 19.16 -35.78 -6.67
N SER A 791 18.85 -34.61 -7.22
CA SER A 791 18.60 -33.36 -6.51
C SER A 791 17.44 -33.50 -5.52
N PHE A 792 17.71 -33.33 -4.23
CA PHE A 792 16.69 -33.31 -3.18
C PHE A 792 15.74 -32.11 -3.36
N SER A 793 14.51 -32.37 -3.83
CA SER A 793 13.39 -31.46 -3.64
C SER A 793 12.64 -31.84 -2.36
N SER A 794 13.03 -31.27 -1.22
CA SER A 794 12.24 -31.40 0.01
C SER A 794 11.05 -30.44 -0.06
N THR A 795 9.83 -30.97 -0.02
CA THR A 795 8.55 -30.23 0.00
C THR A 795 8.23 -29.54 1.34
N LEU A 796 9.20 -29.45 2.26
CA LEU A 796 9.08 -28.73 3.53
C LEU A 796 9.95 -27.46 3.48
N PRO A 797 9.40 -26.28 3.77
CA PRO A 797 10.13 -25.02 3.61
C PRO A 797 11.17 -24.74 4.72
N HIS A 798 11.13 -25.46 5.85
CA HIS A 798 12.00 -25.22 7.01
C HIS A 798 12.37 -26.53 7.75
N PRO A 799 13.57 -26.60 8.36
CA PRO A 799 14.11 -27.85 8.89
C PRO A 799 13.50 -28.33 10.21
N LEU A 800 13.06 -27.43 11.11
CA LEU A 800 12.39 -27.74 12.38
C LEU A 800 11.40 -26.62 12.69
N TYR A 801 10.16 -26.94 13.04
CA TYR A 801 9.15 -25.96 13.42
C TYR A 801 8.15 -26.49 14.45
N LEU A 802 7.61 -25.57 15.25
CA LEU A 802 6.46 -25.81 16.12
C LEU A 802 5.19 -25.60 15.30
N SER A 803 4.29 -26.57 15.35
CA SER A 803 3.08 -26.62 14.54
C SER A 803 1.83 -26.56 15.43
N PHE A 804 0.90 -25.70 15.05
CA PHE A 804 -0.45 -25.60 15.60
C PHE A 804 -1.45 -25.98 14.51
N GLU A 805 -1.97 -27.19 14.58
CA GLU A 805 -2.85 -27.75 13.55
C GLU A 805 -4.32 -27.66 13.93
N SER A 806 -5.14 -27.14 13.01
CA SER A 806 -6.59 -27.26 13.03
C SER A 806 -7.07 -28.25 11.94
N GLU A 807 -8.39 -28.34 11.74
CA GLU A 807 -8.98 -29.17 10.67
C GLU A 807 -8.60 -28.70 9.26
N HIS A 808 -8.44 -27.39 9.05
CA HIS A 808 -8.23 -26.80 7.72
C HIS A 808 -6.91 -26.04 7.57
N THR A 809 -6.30 -25.62 8.67
CA THR A 809 -5.09 -24.81 8.68
C THR A 809 -3.97 -25.44 9.51
N GLU A 810 -2.74 -25.16 9.13
CA GLU A 810 -1.56 -25.42 9.94
C GLU A 810 -0.80 -24.11 10.11
N GLU A 811 -0.75 -23.60 11.34
CA GLU A 811 0.07 -22.45 11.65
C GLU A 811 1.46 -22.89 12.13
N ARG A 812 2.52 -22.28 11.59
CA ARG A 812 3.91 -22.70 11.83
C ARG A 812 4.76 -21.63 12.45
N PHE A 813 5.46 -22.00 13.52
CA PHE A 813 6.51 -21.22 14.15
C PHE A 813 7.85 -21.87 13.82
N ASP A 814 8.55 -21.35 12.81
CA ASP A 814 9.76 -21.97 12.25
C ASP A 814 11.01 -21.71 13.11
N MET A 815 11.98 -22.63 13.14
CA MET A 815 13.31 -22.37 13.71
C MET A 815 14.15 -21.53 12.72
N PRO A 816 14.70 -20.37 13.10
CA PRO A 816 15.38 -19.45 12.18
C PRO A 816 16.85 -19.81 11.99
N LEU A 817 17.15 -21.07 11.65
CA LEU A 817 18.51 -21.52 11.37
C LEU A 817 18.56 -22.18 10.00
N ASN A 818 19.58 -21.80 9.21
CA ASN A 818 19.87 -22.43 7.92
C ASN A 818 20.77 -23.65 8.15
N LEU A 819 20.24 -24.86 7.97
CA LEU A 819 20.95 -26.12 8.24
C LEU A 819 21.73 -26.67 7.03
N GLU A 820 21.71 -25.98 5.89
CA GLU A 820 22.29 -26.49 4.63
C GLU A 820 23.83 -26.41 4.56
N LEU A 821 24.49 -25.78 5.54
CA LEU A 821 25.94 -25.57 5.57
C LEU A 821 26.63 -26.57 6.53
N HIS A 822 26.96 -27.75 6.00
CA HIS A 822 27.84 -28.79 6.56
C HIS A 822 27.33 -29.65 7.74
N LYS A 823 27.84 -30.90 7.75
CA LYS A 823 27.40 -32.06 8.53
C LYS A 823 27.83 -31.97 10.00
N ILE A 824 26.94 -31.49 10.86
CA ILE A 824 27.02 -31.75 12.30
C ILE A 824 26.35 -33.11 12.52
N ASP A 825 27.07 -34.09 13.03
CA ASP A 825 26.52 -35.41 13.38
C ASP A 825 26.67 -35.64 14.89
N GLY A 826 25.61 -36.10 15.55
CA GLY A 826 25.63 -36.50 16.96
C GLY A 826 25.63 -35.38 17.99
N CYS A 827 25.49 -34.10 17.59
CA CYS A 827 25.35 -32.98 18.54
C CYS A 827 23.87 -32.77 18.93
N LYS A 828 23.62 -32.61 20.23
CA LYS A 828 22.29 -32.36 20.79
C LYS A 828 22.11 -30.88 21.10
N TYR A 829 20.94 -30.36 20.77
CA TYR A 829 20.57 -28.97 20.93
C TYR A 829 19.25 -28.82 21.68
N LEU A 830 19.10 -27.68 22.33
CA LEU A 830 17.83 -27.22 22.90
C LEU A 830 17.34 -26.03 22.09
N TRP A 831 16.09 -26.08 21.66
CA TRP A 831 15.36 -24.93 21.14
C TRP A 831 14.23 -24.58 22.09
N LEU A 832 14.32 -23.41 22.70
CA LEU A 832 13.31 -22.84 23.58
C LEU A 832 12.56 -21.75 22.83
N ILE A 833 11.23 -21.76 22.95
CA ILE A 833 10.31 -20.82 22.30
C ILE A 833 9.43 -20.23 23.37
N TYR A 834 9.32 -18.91 23.44
CA TYR A 834 8.31 -18.24 24.24
C TYR A 834 7.30 -17.57 23.31
N ILE A 835 6.01 -17.79 23.55
CA ILE A 835 4.90 -17.14 22.83
C ILE A 835 4.15 -16.29 23.85
N SER A 836 4.00 -14.99 23.57
CA SER A 836 3.31 -14.07 24.47
C SER A 836 1.80 -14.33 24.49
N ARG A 837 1.13 -13.93 25.58
CA ARG A 837 -0.32 -14.13 25.78
C ARG A 837 -1.15 -13.64 24.58
N GLU A 838 -0.84 -12.46 24.07
CA GLU A 838 -1.57 -11.81 22.97
C GLU A 838 -1.56 -12.64 21.69
N HIS A 839 -0.56 -13.52 21.54
CA HIS A 839 -0.37 -14.38 20.39
C HIS A 839 -0.75 -15.83 20.67
N CYS A 840 -1.35 -16.19 21.81
CA CYS A 840 -1.74 -17.58 22.11
C CYS A 840 -3.15 -17.94 21.60
N HIS A 841 -3.53 -17.51 20.39
CA HIS A 841 -4.88 -17.78 19.83
C HIS A 841 -5.12 -19.26 19.52
N PHE A 842 -4.08 -20.09 19.38
CA PHE A 842 -4.20 -21.55 19.25
C PHE A 842 -4.97 -22.20 20.40
N LEU A 843 -5.02 -21.55 21.58
CA LEU A 843 -5.84 -22.01 22.70
C LEU A 843 -7.35 -21.90 22.40
N LYS A 844 -7.76 -20.84 21.70
CA LYS A 844 -9.17 -20.62 21.33
C LYS A 844 -9.64 -21.60 20.26
N THR A 845 -8.72 -22.03 19.38
CA THR A 845 -9.03 -22.95 18.28
C THR A 845 -8.93 -24.41 18.71
N GLY A 846 -8.36 -24.71 19.87
CA GLY A 846 -8.12 -26.08 20.33
C GLY A 846 -7.14 -26.83 19.42
N ALA A 847 -6.15 -26.12 18.86
CA ALA A 847 -5.22 -26.68 17.90
C ALA A 847 -4.39 -27.83 18.49
N HIS A 848 -4.07 -28.81 17.66
CA HIS A 848 -3.10 -29.85 18.00
C HIS A 848 -1.68 -29.28 17.94
N ILE A 849 -0.93 -29.46 19.02
CA ILE A 849 0.42 -28.97 19.18
C ILE A 849 1.40 -30.11 18.93
N THR A 850 2.35 -29.87 18.03
CA THR A 850 3.41 -30.84 17.71
C THR A 850 4.66 -30.14 17.18
N PHE A 851 5.81 -30.81 17.27
CA PHE A 851 7.04 -30.38 16.60
C PHE A 851 7.27 -31.24 15.35
N LYS A 852 7.62 -30.60 14.24
CA LYS A 852 7.89 -31.27 12.96
C LYS A 852 9.27 -30.91 12.47
N ALA A 853 9.97 -31.90 11.93
CA ALA A 853 11.34 -31.75 11.42
C ALA A 853 11.51 -32.40 10.05
N CYS A 854 12.47 -31.91 9.28
CA CYS A 854 12.91 -32.53 8.03
C CYS A 854 13.69 -33.85 8.29
N PRO A 855 13.78 -34.74 7.29
CA PRO A 855 14.64 -35.92 7.37
C PRO A 855 16.08 -35.54 7.75
N GLY A 856 16.66 -36.23 8.74
CA GLY A 856 18.01 -35.95 9.28
C GLY A 856 18.03 -35.20 10.62
N LEU A 857 16.88 -34.76 11.13
CA LEU A 857 16.73 -34.22 12.48
C LEU A 857 15.88 -35.15 13.34
N LEU A 858 16.44 -35.56 14.48
CA LEU A 858 15.74 -36.38 15.46
C LEU A 858 15.22 -35.49 16.59
N ILE A 859 13.90 -35.39 16.72
CA ILE A 859 13.27 -34.79 17.91
C ILE A 859 13.24 -35.85 19.00
N ASN A 860 13.96 -35.61 20.10
CA ASN A 860 14.06 -36.57 21.20
C ASN A 860 12.87 -36.45 22.15
N LYS A 861 12.70 -35.26 22.72
CA LYS A 861 11.65 -34.92 23.69
C LYS A 861 11.31 -33.45 23.52
N TRP A 862 10.12 -33.06 23.98
CA TRP A 862 9.76 -31.66 24.09
C TRP A 862 8.93 -31.44 25.36
N GLY A 863 8.85 -30.20 25.83
CA GLY A 863 8.06 -29.83 26.99
C GLY A 863 7.44 -28.46 26.86
N VAL A 864 6.47 -28.18 27.72
CA VAL A 864 5.73 -26.93 27.76
C VAL A 864 5.52 -26.47 29.20
N ARG A 865 5.56 -25.16 29.42
CA ARG A 865 5.20 -24.53 30.69
C ARG A 865 4.46 -23.24 30.45
N LEU A 866 3.46 -23.00 31.28
CA LEU A 866 2.79 -21.71 31.38
C LEU A 866 3.64 -20.70 32.17
N VAL A 867 3.85 -19.52 31.61
CA VAL A 867 4.63 -18.44 32.25
C VAL A 867 3.69 -17.41 32.89
N THR A 868 3.83 -17.20 34.20
CA THR A 868 2.99 -16.29 35.00
C THR A 868 3.78 -15.09 35.53
N LYS A 869 3.07 -14.00 35.89
CA LYS A 869 3.70 -12.80 36.50
C LYS A 869 4.41 -13.09 37.82
N ASN A 870 3.88 -14.05 38.58
CA ASN A 870 4.40 -14.42 39.90
C ASN A 870 5.70 -15.22 39.80
N LEU A 871 5.84 -16.06 38.75
CA LEU A 871 7.10 -16.70 38.39
C LEU A 871 8.23 -15.67 38.21
N MET A 872 7.91 -14.44 37.84
CA MET A 872 8.90 -13.40 37.51
C MET A 872 9.23 -12.45 38.68
N LYS A 873 8.39 -12.38 39.71
CA LYS A 873 8.51 -11.39 40.80
C LYS A 873 9.20 -11.92 42.06
N SER A 874 9.28 -13.23 42.23
CA SER A 874 9.59 -13.83 43.53
C SER A 874 11.10 -13.92 43.83
N TYR A 875 12.00 -13.81 42.85
CA TYR A 875 13.44 -14.02 43.08
C TYR A 875 14.34 -13.18 42.13
N PRO A 876 15.20 -12.28 42.66
CA PRO A 876 16.14 -11.48 41.86
C PRO A 876 17.42 -12.23 41.44
N ASP A 877 17.71 -13.40 42.02
CA ASP A 877 18.97 -14.12 41.82
C ASP A 877 18.88 -15.24 40.76
N SER A 878 19.98 -15.44 40.03
CA SER A 878 20.13 -16.30 38.86
C SER A 878 20.05 -17.82 39.10
N SER A 879 20.00 -18.26 40.36
CA SER A 879 19.80 -19.68 40.73
C SER A 879 18.34 -20.14 40.59
N PHE A 880 17.44 -19.22 40.21
CA PHE A 880 16.00 -19.39 40.17
C PHE A 880 15.49 -20.52 39.24
N LEU A 881 16.08 -20.70 38.06
CA LEU A 881 15.59 -21.70 37.08
C LEU A 881 16.02 -23.14 37.40
N GLU A 882 17.01 -23.33 38.26
CA GLU A 882 17.50 -24.67 38.66
C GLU A 882 16.72 -25.27 39.84
N HIS A 883 15.95 -24.46 40.59
CA HIS A 883 15.32 -24.85 41.86
C HIS A 883 13.83 -24.48 42.00
N LEU A 884 13.13 -24.19 40.90
CA LEU A 884 11.68 -23.94 40.91
C LEU A 884 10.90 -25.14 41.50
N PRO A 885 10.17 -24.99 42.62
CA PRO A 885 9.31 -26.06 43.14
C PRO A 885 8.17 -26.38 42.16
N ASP A 886 7.85 -27.66 41.99
CA ASP A 886 6.68 -28.12 41.23
C ASP A 886 5.34 -27.61 41.81
N THR A 887 5.33 -27.20 43.08
CA THR A 887 4.12 -26.92 43.85
C THR A 887 3.42 -25.60 43.53
N ASP A 888 4.06 -24.67 42.81
CA ASP A 888 3.50 -23.33 42.50
C ASP A 888 3.11 -23.13 41.01
N ALA A 889 3.24 -24.14 40.16
CA ALA A 889 2.88 -24.04 38.75
C ALA A 889 1.38 -24.34 38.53
N PRO A 890 0.61 -23.49 37.81
CA PRO A 890 -0.76 -23.83 37.45
C PRO A 890 -0.78 -25.11 36.62
N GLN A 891 -1.64 -26.08 36.98
CA GLN A 891 -1.80 -27.32 36.22
C GLN A 891 -2.38 -27.02 34.83
N LEU A 892 -1.72 -27.52 33.79
CA LEU A 892 -2.25 -27.58 32.43
C LEU A 892 -2.77 -29.00 32.17
N PHE A 893 -3.96 -29.11 31.58
CA PHE A 893 -4.56 -30.39 31.20
C PHE A 893 -4.39 -30.64 29.71
N PHE A 894 -3.96 -31.86 29.34
CA PHE A 894 -3.65 -32.25 27.96
C PHE A 894 -4.41 -33.51 27.54
N ASP A 895 -4.88 -33.53 26.30
CA ASP A 895 -5.35 -34.72 25.59
C ASP A 895 -4.27 -35.23 24.64
N TYR A 896 -4.02 -36.54 24.65
CA TYR A 896 -3.15 -37.21 23.67
C TYR A 896 -3.94 -37.58 22.42
N VAL A 897 -3.48 -37.14 21.25
CA VAL A 897 -4.15 -37.39 19.97
C VAL A 897 -3.48 -38.59 19.27
N GLN A 898 -4.25 -39.65 18.97
CA GLN A 898 -3.74 -40.78 18.18
C GLN A 898 -3.41 -40.35 16.75
N LYS A 899 -2.25 -40.74 16.22
CA LYS A 899 -1.78 -40.38 14.86
C LYS A 899 -2.76 -40.72 13.73
N THR A 900 -3.67 -41.67 13.92
CA THR A 900 -4.65 -42.13 12.92
C THR A 900 -5.88 -41.24 12.76
N SER A 901 -6.12 -40.26 13.65
CA SER A 901 -7.30 -39.39 13.60
C SER A 901 -7.13 -38.09 12.81
N ILE A 902 -5.94 -37.83 12.27
CA ILE A 902 -5.66 -36.64 11.45
C ILE A 902 -6.00 -36.97 9.99
N ARG A 903 -7.15 -36.47 9.49
CA ARG A 903 -7.55 -36.62 8.08
C ARG A 903 -6.46 -36.02 7.16
N SER A 904 -5.98 -36.81 6.20
CA SER A 904 -4.87 -36.50 5.28
C SER A 904 -5.28 -35.59 4.11
N GLY A 905 -6.00 -34.50 4.38
CA GLY A 905 -6.28 -33.46 3.38
C GLY A 905 -5.12 -32.47 3.26
N THR A 906 -4.98 -31.82 2.10
CA THR A 906 -4.07 -30.68 1.91
C THR A 906 -4.50 -29.51 2.81
N LYS A 907 -3.77 -29.27 3.90
CA LYS A 907 -4.01 -28.15 4.81
C LYS A 907 -3.38 -26.87 4.26
N ILE A 908 -4.04 -25.73 4.47
CA ILE A 908 -3.47 -24.42 4.16
C ILE A 908 -2.40 -24.13 5.22
N GLN A 909 -1.15 -24.03 4.79
CA GLN A 909 -0.03 -23.69 5.67
C GLN A 909 0.05 -22.17 5.82
N LEU A 910 -0.01 -21.71 7.05
CA LEU A 910 0.05 -20.29 7.38
C LEU A 910 1.30 -20.05 8.25
N PRO A 911 2.09 -18.99 8.01
CA PRO A 911 3.05 -18.53 9.01
C PRO A 911 2.27 -18.16 10.27
N TYR A 912 2.79 -18.53 11.44
CA TYR A 912 2.10 -18.29 12.70
C TYR A 912 1.78 -16.80 12.90
N ASN A 913 0.55 -16.55 13.33
CA ASN A 913 -0.21 -15.31 13.20
C ASN A 913 0.44 -14.09 13.90
N TRP A 914 1.34 -13.39 13.20
CA TRP A 914 1.97 -12.13 13.63
C TRP A 914 1.09 -10.88 13.38
N LEU A 915 -0.24 -11.02 13.45
CA LEU A 915 -1.18 -9.96 13.07
C LEU A 915 -1.20 -8.77 14.05
N VAL A 916 -0.91 -7.61 13.46
CA VAL A 916 -1.09 -6.24 13.95
C VAL A 916 -2.57 -5.98 14.26
N THR A 917 -2.90 -5.44 15.42
CA THR A 917 -4.30 -5.09 15.77
C THR A 917 -4.80 -3.86 14.98
N GLU A 918 -6.12 -3.67 14.83
CA GLU A 918 -6.72 -2.50 14.12
C GLU A 918 -6.30 -1.13 14.70
N LYS A 919 -5.99 -1.07 16.01
CA LYS A 919 -5.43 0.14 16.66
C LYS A 919 -4.00 0.43 16.19
N GLU A 920 -3.26 -0.60 15.84
CA GLU A 920 -1.90 -0.53 15.33
C GLU A 920 -1.86 -0.43 13.80
N GLU A 921 -2.93 -0.66 13.05
CA GLU A 921 -3.02 -0.19 11.66
C GLU A 921 -2.99 1.33 11.59
N VAL A 922 -3.38 2.04 12.66
CA VAL A 922 -3.29 3.50 12.75
C VAL A 922 -1.85 3.95 13.08
N GLU A 923 -1.11 3.23 13.92
CA GLU A 923 0.33 3.51 14.17
C GLU A 923 1.21 3.02 13.02
N ASN A 924 0.91 1.86 12.44
CA ASN A 924 1.46 1.44 11.16
C ASN A 924 0.97 2.33 10.02
N SER A 925 -0.13 3.09 10.11
CA SER A 925 -0.45 4.11 9.11
C SER A 925 0.42 5.35 9.28
N GLY A 926 0.95 5.60 10.48
CA GLY A 926 1.95 6.63 10.78
C GLY A 926 3.41 6.20 10.51
N ALA A 927 3.71 4.90 10.58
CA ALA A 927 4.98 4.31 10.15
C ALA A 927 4.97 4.05 8.64
N LYS A 928 3.87 3.49 8.09
CA LYS A 928 3.54 3.52 6.67
C LYS A 928 3.30 4.93 6.17
N SER A 929 3.06 5.99 6.97
CA SER A 929 3.09 7.36 6.44
C SER A 929 4.52 7.83 6.19
N LYS A 930 5.49 7.35 6.99
CA LYS A 930 6.92 7.58 6.76
C LYS A 930 7.52 6.65 5.71
N GLU A 931 7.03 5.42 5.64
CA GLU A 931 7.33 4.45 4.60
C GLU A 931 6.60 4.78 3.30
N THR A 932 5.42 5.43 3.37
CA THR A 932 4.79 6.10 2.23
C THR A 932 5.40 7.44 1.92
N ASP A 933 6.08 8.14 2.83
CA ASP A 933 6.95 9.23 2.42
C ASP A 933 8.18 8.70 1.67
N LEU A 934 8.66 7.49 1.96
CA LEU A 934 9.72 6.80 1.20
C LEU A 934 9.22 6.08 -0.06
N SER A 935 7.98 5.58 -0.10
CA SER A 935 7.35 4.99 -1.29
C SER A 935 6.62 6.02 -2.17
N ASN A 936 6.28 7.20 -1.66
CA ASN A 936 5.98 8.40 -2.44
C ASN A 936 7.26 8.97 -3.08
N LEU A 937 8.43 8.67 -2.51
CA LEU A 937 9.74 8.77 -3.17
C LEU A 937 10.09 7.54 -4.03
N GLY A 938 9.23 6.51 -4.04
CA GLY A 938 9.27 5.32 -4.89
C GLY A 938 10.25 4.22 -4.48
N LEU A 939 10.20 3.77 -3.22
CA LEU A 939 10.59 2.41 -2.82
C LEU A 939 9.44 1.42 -2.90
#